data_AF-A0A4V7I7T3-F1
#
_entry.id   AF-A0A4V7I7T3-F1
#
_cell.length_a   1.000
_cell.length_b   1.000
_cell.length_c   1.000
_cell.angle_alpha   90.00
_cell.angle_beta   90.00
_cell.angle_gamma   90.00
#
_symmetry.space_group_name_H-M   'P 1'
#
loop_
_entity.id
_entity.type
_entity.pdbx_description
1 polymer ?
#
loop_
_entity_poly.entity_id
_entity_poly.type
_entity_poly.pdbx_seq_one_letter_code
_entity_poly.pdbx_strand_id
1 'polypeptide(L)'
;MEKQNLPKSNSDMEMYLISQLKDKYEEISNLKEKFMHSNQNNRLLKHSYQQKKKEFEIEVRSKQEEIITLGHKVELLAQVNANLHADVRSLRATIALFENSLSWKITRPLRIMMKIIKKSLSLLSRIAKEPSLIKKGIIATKKYGVKYAINKVLNITRDVNNRVSVNKAVFELHKQRQIYILTTKHCFFIAKLIQENLNKLNISSDIVYGKPVNGFGDGIHFVICPQMFDELPSVYIAFQLEQSVSSRWFTDNYIRTLENSYAIFDYSLENIKFLQSKGLYYQQIYFMPLAYNAYYAEDYISSDKEEYDVLFYGDINNERRKKFIENLSKKFKVKIVKDVFGEELYKELNKAKVIVNIHYYEGALLETTRLYECLSLNKLIVSETSSDIDKHKDMQKCIDFIEVGDVDAMCERVDFWLKNDEKRKEQIRFNIDYLNQSPNWFEYYFMRFMLANDWIDFEKFYEIAGRHIHFDTDFICLGLPESVDRITDFEKDNHYNIQLFPGLRHKKGWIGCGMSYKFMLKKAQEQKIKQITICEDDVEFKQGFEQKYSQIKDYLNSKNDWDVFSGLIADLHSNVKILTIENSNGNAYIHLDKMTSMVFNIYSEKFYPKLLAWDEKNHNVEENAVDRFIENTVECITITTNPYLVGHKEDLHSTLWGANNSIYSEMIKTSERKLSEKIKNFNHKV
;
A
#
# COMPACT_ATOMS: atom_id res chain seq x y z
N MET A 1 59.83 28.92 -74.47
CA MET A 1 61.29 29.15 -74.49
C MET A 1 61.88 28.42 -73.30
N GLU A 2 62.35 27.20 -73.51
CA GLU A 2 63.42 26.55 -72.74
C GLU A 2 63.92 25.41 -73.63
N LYS A 3 65.16 25.53 -74.11
CA LYS A 3 65.81 24.53 -74.98
C LYS A 3 66.21 23.34 -74.10
N GLN A 4 65.52 22.20 -74.20
CA GLN A 4 66.03 20.95 -73.66
C GLN A 4 67.01 20.29 -74.65
N ASN A 5 68.21 20.00 -74.14
CA ASN A 5 69.35 19.45 -74.86
C ASN A 5 69.03 18.06 -75.44
N LEU A 6 69.22 17.90 -76.75
CA LEU A 6 69.28 16.58 -77.40
C LEU A 6 70.67 15.94 -77.14
N PRO A 7 70.76 14.62 -76.86
CA PRO A 7 72.03 13.96 -76.52
C PRO A 7 72.95 13.78 -77.74
N LYS A 8 74.28 13.79 -77.54
CA LYS A 8 75.30 13.82 -78.61
C LYS A 8 76.09 12.50 -78.81
N SER A 9 75.67 11.37 -78.25
CA SER A 9 76.26 10.06 -78.55
C SER A 9 75.24 8.91 -78.53
N ASN A 10 75.53 7.80 -79.22
CA ASN A 10 74.69 6.58 -79.21
C ASN A 10 74.48 6.03 -77.78
N SER A 11 75.47 6.19 -76.89
CA SER A 11 75.38 5.78 -75.49
C SER A 11 74.37 6.63 -74.70
N ASP A 12 74.27 7.93 -75.01
CA ASP A 12 73.34 8.83 -74.31
C ASP A 12 71.89 8.64 -74.77
N MET A 13 71.69 8.26 -76.04
CA MET A 13 70.37 7.94 -76.57
C MET A 13 69.83 6.62 -75.98
N GLU A 14 70.70 5.64 -75.77
CA GLU A 14 70.38 4.37 -75.11
C GLU A 14 70.01 4.58 -73.63
N MET A 15 70.78 5.39 -72.90
CA MET A 15 70.49 5.79 -71.52
C MET A 15 69.18 6.58 -71.39
N TYR A 16 68.89 7.47 -72.34
CA TYR A 16 67.63 8.22 -72.37
C TYR A 16 66.42 7.32 -72.65
N LEU A 17 66.53 6.37 -73.59
CA LEU A 17 65.47 5.37 -73.84
C LEU A 17 65.26 4.44 -72.64
N ILE A 18 66.33 4.01 -71.97
CA ILE A 18 66.26 3.15 -70.78
C ILE A 18 65.60 3.91 -69.62
N SER A 19 65.88 5.20 -69.44
CA SER A 19 65.20 6.06 -68.46
C SER A 19 63.71 6.16 -68.75
N GLN A 20 63.33 6.47 -70.00
CA GLN A 20 61.93 6.57 -70.43
C GLN A 20 61.17 5.23 -70.28
N LEU A 21 61.85 4.10 -70.51
CA LEU A 21 61.28 2.76 -70.32
C LEU A 21 61.14 2.39 -68.85
N LYS A 22 62.09 2.80 -67.98
CA LYS A 22 61.99 2.63 -66.52
C LYS A 22 60.83 3.44 -65.94
N ASP A 23 60.69 4.70 -66.34
CA ASP A 23 59.61 5.57 -65.87
C ASP A 23 58.24 5.02 -66.27
N LYS A 24 58.10 4.53 -67.52
CA LYS A 24 56.87 3.85 -67.97
C LYS A 24 56.62 2.53 -67.26
N TYR A 25 57.66 1.77 -66.91
CA TYR A 25 57.51 0.50 -66.18
C TYR A 25 57.07 0.73 -64.73
N GLU A 26 57.61 1.75 -64.06
CA GLU A 26 57.15 2.19 -62.74
C GLU A 26 55.72 2.71 -62.77
N GLU A 27 55.34 3.46 -63.80
CA GLU A 27 53.96 3.95 -63.97
C GLU A 27 52.97 2.79 -64.17
N ILE A 28 53.33 1.79 -65.00
CA ILE A 28 52.54 0.57 -65.18
C ILE A 28 52.46 -0.24 -63.89
N SER A 29 53.55 -0.37 -63.13
CA SER A 29 53.59 -1.09 -61.86
C SER A 29 52.68 -0.44 -60.82
N ASN A 30 52.75 0.89 -60.68
CA ASN A 30 51.89 1.69 -59.81
C ASN A 30 50.41 1.59 -60.22
N LEU A 31 50.10 1.61 -61.52
CA LEU A 31 48.74 1.40 -62.01
C LEU A 31 48.24 -0.02 -61.71
N LYS A 32 49.11 -1.03 -61.80
CA LYS A 32 48.79 -2.42 -61.48
C LYS A 32 48.52 -2.61 -59.99
N GLU A 33 49.30 -1.99 -59.11
CA GLU A 33 49.05 -1.97 -57.67
C GLU A 33 47.75 -1.25 -57.32
N LYS A 34 47.50 -0.06 -57.89
CA LYS A 34 46.23 0.67 -57.69
C LYS A 34 45.03 -0.15 -58.19
N PHE A 35 45.17 -0.84 -59.32
CA PHE A 35 44.13 -1.72 -59.84
C PHE A 35 43.88 -2.94 -58.94
N MET A 36 44.95 -3.58 -58.43
CA MET A 36 44.85 -4.71 -57.49
C MET A 36 44.20 -4.28 -56.17
N HIS A 37 44.58 -3.14 -55.62
CA HIS A 37 44.04 -2.62 -54.37
C HIS A 37 42.56 -2.20 -54.52
N SER A 38 42.20 -1.58 -55.66
CA SER A 38 40.80 -1.30 -56.03
C SER A 38 39.97 -2.57 -56.19
N ASN A 39 40.53 -3.63 -56.78
CA ASN A 39 39.85 -4.92 -56.91
C ASN A 39 39.64 -5.61 -55.55
N GLN A 40 40.61 -5.49 -54.64
CA GLN A 40 40.54 -6.05 -53.29
C GLN A 40 39.52 -5.30 -52.41
N ASN A 41 39.50 -3.97 -52.50
CA ASN A 41 38.46 -3.15 -51.85
C ASN A 41 37.07 -3.44 -52.41
N ASN A 42 36.92 -3.61 -53.73
CA ASN A 42 35.65 -4.01 -54.34
C ASN A 42 35.20 -5.41 -53.88
N ARG A 43 36.11 -6.37 -53.66
CA ARG A 43 35.77 -7.68 -53.10
C ARG A 43 35.30 -7.59 -51.65
N LEU A 44 35.97 -6.80 -50.81
CA LEU A 44 35.56 -6.57 -49.42
C LEU A 44 34.21 -5.85 -49.35
N LEU A 45 34.00 -4.84 -50.19
CA LEU A 45 32.72 -4.12 -50.28
C LEU A 45 31.59 -5.04 -50.74
N LYS A 46 31.86 -5.92 -51.73
CA LYS A 46 30.89 -6.91 -52.21
C LYS A 46 30.56 -7.95 -51.14
N HIS A 47 31.54 -8.36 -50.34
CA HIS A 47 31.32 -9.29 -49.23
C HIS A 47 30.53 -8.64 -48.08
N SER A 48 30.87 -7.40 -47.71
CA SER A 48 30.14 -6.62 -46.71
C SER A 48 28.70 -6.34 -47.15
N TYR A 49 28.51 -6.02 -48.44
CA TYR A 49 27.18 -5.85 -49.03
C TYR A 49 26.38 -7.16 -49.00
N GLN A 50 26.99 -8.31 -49.31
CA GLN A 50 26.29 -9.60 -49.21
C GLN A 50 25.93 -9.97 -47.76
N GLN A 51 26.75 -9.60 -46.79
CA GLN A 51 26.48 -9.84 -45.38
C GLN A 51 25.31 -8.97 -44.87
N LYS A 52 25.35 -7.66 -45.15
CA LYS A 52 24.22 -6.75 -44.86
C LYS A 52 22.94 -7.14 -45.58
N LYS A 53 23.05 -7.62 -46.83
CA LYS A 53 21.89 -8.13 -47.58
C LYS A 53 21.25 -9.32 -46.88
N LYS A 54 22.04 -10.27 -46.36
CA LYS A 54 21.52 -11.42 -45.59
C LYS A 54 20.89 -10.99 -44.27
N GLU A 55 21.49 -10.05 -43.54
CA GLU A 55 20.92 -9.50 -42.30
C GLU A 55 19.56 -8.84 -42.58
N PHE A 56 19.47 -8.04 -43.64
CA PHE A 56 18.22 -7.41 -44.07
C PHE A 56 17.18 -8.43 -44.53
N GLU A 57 17.57 -9.48 -45.25
CA GLU A 57 16.66 -10.57 -45.64
C GLU A 57 16.09 -11.32 -44.42
N ILE A 58 16.88 -11.50 -43.36
CA ILE A 58 16.41 -12.10 -42.09
C ILE A 58 15.43 -11.16 -41.37
N GLU A 59 15.75 -9.87 -41.29
CA GLU A 59 14.89 -8.86 -40.66
C GLU A 59 13.55 -8.73 -41.39
N VAL A 60 13.57 -8.69 -42.73
CA VAL A 60 12.35 -8.67 -43.56
C VAL A 60 11.52 -9.93 -43.33
N ARG A 61 12.15 -11.11 -43.20
CA ARG A 61 11.43 -12.36 -42.92
C ARG A 61 10.76 -12.35 -41.54
N SER A 62 11.46 -11.86 -40.52
CA SER A 62 10.91 -11.69 -39.17
C SER A 62 9.73 -10.71 -39.17
N LYS A 63 9.83 -9.59 -39.88
CA LYS A 63 8.74 -8.62 -40.03
C LYS A 63 7.56 -9.19 -40.82
N GLN A 64 7.80 -10.04 -41.83
CA GLN A 64 6.74 -10.74 -42.55
C GLN A 64 5.97 -11.72 -41.65
N GLU A 65 6.66 -12.47 -40.78
CA GLU A 65 6.02 -13.35 -39.79
C GLU A 65 5.21 -12.56 -38.76
N GLU A 66 5.71 -11.40 -38.32
CA GLU A 66 4.99 -10.48 -37.44
C GLU A 66 3.71 -9.95 -38.11
N ILE A 67 3.78 -9.57 -39.39
CA ILE A 67 2.64 -9.13 -40.21
C ILE A 67 1.61 -10.24 -40.39
N ILE A 68 2.03 -11.49 -40.63
CA ILE A 68 1.11 -12.65 -40.74
C ILE A 68 0.38 -12.87 -39.40
N THR A 69 1.11 -12.79 -38.28
CA THR A 69 0.54 -12.93 -36.93
C THR A 69 -0.46 -11.81 -36.61
N LEU A 70 -0.13 -10.58 -37.00
CA LEU A 70 -1.03 -9.42 -36.92
C LEU A 70 -2.25 -9.60 -37.82
N GLY A 71 -2.08 -10.14 -39.02
CA GLY A 71 -3.16 -10.47 -39.96
C GLY A 71 -4.18 -11.44 -39.35
N HIS A 72 -3.71 -12.54 -38.74
CA HIS A 72 -4.59 -13.47 -38.03
C HIS A 72 -5.34 -12.82 -36.87
N LYS A 73 -4.69 -11.90 -36.12
CA LYS A 73 -5.37 -11.14 -35.05
C LYS A 73 -6.43 -10.18 -35.61
N VAL A 74 -6.16 -9.52 -36.73
CA VAL A 74 -7.10 -8.62 -37.41
C VAL A 74 -8.30 -9.40 -37.95
N GLU A 75 -8.09 -10.60 -38.48
CA GLU A 75 -9.15 -11.46 -39.00
C GLU A 75 -10.05 -11.99 -37.86
N LEU A 76 -9.45 -12.38 -36.72
CA LEU A 76 -10.18 -12.74 -35.51
C LEU A 76 -11.02 -11.56 -34.98
N LEU A 77 -10.44 -10.35 -34.96
CA LEU A 77 -11.16 -9.13 -34.57
C LEU A 77 -12.28 -8.77 -35.54
N ALA A 78 -12.09 -8.99 -36.85
CA ALA A 78 -13.12 -8.78 -37.86
C ALA A 78 -14.29 -9.76 -37.67
N GLN A 79 -14.01 -11.01 -37.31
CA GLN A 79 -15.03 -12.03 -37.03
C GLN A 79 -15.83 -11.72 -35.75
N VAL A 80 -15.14 -11.28 -34.69
CA VAL A 80 -15.80 -10.77 -33.47
C VAL A 80 -16.66 -9.55 -33.77
N ASN A 81 -16.18 -8.63 -34.60
CA ASN A 81 -16.93 -7.43 -34.99
C ASN A 81 -18.16 -7.75 -35.85
N ALA A 82 -18.06 -8.74 -36.75
CA ALA A 82 -19.19 -9.23 -37.55
C ALA A 82 -20.29 -9.84 -36.66
N ASN A 83 -19.91 -10.62 -35.64
CA ASN A 83 -20.83 -11.16 -34.65
C ASN A 83 -21.51 -10.05 -33.85
N LEU A 84 -20.75 -9.05 -33.40
CA LEU A 84 -21.30 -7.87 -32.72
C LEU A 84 -22.31 -7.10 -33.60
N HIS A 85 -22.02 -6.96 -34.91
CA HIS A 85 -22.94 -6.32 -35.85
C HIS A 85 -24.21 -7.14 -36.12
N ALA A 86 -24.14 -8.48 -36.03
CA ALA A 86 -25.32 -9.34 -36.08
C ALA A 86 -26.19 -9.14 -34.83
N ASP A 87 -25.57 -9.11 -33.64
CA ASP A 87 -26.26 -8.88 -32.37
C ASP A 87 -26.92 -7.49 -32.31
N VAL A 88 -26.22 -6.45 -32.79
CA VAL A 88 -26.78 -5.09 -32.87
C VAL A 88 -27.95 -5.01 -33.84
N ARG A 89 -27.93 -5.76 -34.95
CA ARG A 89 -29.07 -5.82 -35.89
C ARG A 89 -30.27 -6.54 -35.28
N SER A 90 -30.04 -7.64 -34.57
CA SER A 90 -31.08 -8.35 -33.81
C SER A 90 -31.73 -7.43 -32.77
N LEU A 91 -30.92 -6.73 -31.97
CA LEU A 91 -31.39 -5.77 -30.98
C LEU A 91 -32.15 -4.58 -31.60
N ARG A 92 -31.73 -4.08 -32.76
CA ARG A 92 -32.45 -3.02 -33.49
C ARG A 92 -33.80 -3.47 -34.03
N ALA A 93 -33.91 -4.71 -34.52
CA ALA A 93 -35.18 -5.29 -34.95
C ALA A 93 -36.15 -5.44 -33.76
N THR A 94 -35.65 -5.83 -32.60
CA THR A 94 -36.42 -5.87 -31.35
C THR A 94 -36.87 -4.47 -30.91
N ILE A 95 -36.00 -3.44 -31.03
CA ILE A 95 -36.34 -2.06 -30.70
C ILE A 95 -37.41 -1.49 -31.65
N ALA A 96 -37.35 -1.79 -32.95
CA ALA A 96 -38.35 -1.34 -33.91
C ALA A 96 -39.75 -1.94 -33.64
N LEU A 97 -39.81 -3.18 -33.14
CA LEU A 97 -41.06 -3.79 -32.65
C LEU A 97 -41.63 -3.06 -31.42
N PHE A 98 -40.77 -2.48 -30.56
CA PHE A 98 -41.18 -1.70 -29.39
C PHE A 98 -41.62 -0.25 -29.69
N GLU A 99 -41.05 0.38 -30.72
CA GLU A 99 -41.31 1.79 -31.09
C GLU A 99 -42.71 2.03 -31.67
N ASN A 100 -43.35 1.01 -32.23
CA ASN A 100 -44.73 1.10 -32.74
C ASN A 100 -45.81 0.90 -31.67
N SER A 101 -45.45 0.67 -30.41
CA SER A 101 -46.42 0.52 -29.31
C SER A 101 -46.89 1.89 -28.77
N LEU A 102 -48.19 2.04 -28.52
CA LEU A 102 -48.83 3.30 -28.08
C LEU A 102 -48.25 3.91 -26.78
N SER A 103 -47.49 3.13 -25.99
CA SER A 103 -46.77 3.60 -24.81
C SER A 103 -45.65 4.62 -25.11
N TRP A 104 -45.13 4.64 -26.35
CA TRP A 104 -43.97 5.44 -26.76
C TRP A 104 -44.29 6.92 -26.99
N LYS A 105 -45.53 7.26 -27.39
CA LYS A 105 -45.94 8.65 -27.66
C LYS A 105 -46.14 9.49 -26.39
N ILE A 106 -46.53 8.85 -25.28
CA ILE A 106 -46.82 9.52 -23.99
C ILE A 106 -45.53 9.87 -23.23
N THR A 107 -44.45 9.12 -23.40
CA THR A 107 -43.21 9.27 -22.62
C THR A 107 -42.11 10.12 -23.30
N ARG A 108 -42.44 10.81 -24.40
CA ARG A 108 -41.53 11.62 -25.23
C ARG A 108 -40.77 12.74 -24.46
N PRO A 109 -41.38 13.48 -23.51
CA PRO A 109 -40.67 14.52 -22.76
C PRO A 109 -39.62 13.95 -21.79
N LEU A 110 -39.95 12.85 -21.09
CA LEU A 110 -39.04 12.12 -20.20
C LEU A 110 -37.82 11.54 -20.92
N ARG A 111 -37.92 11.31 -22.23
CA ARG A 111 -36.84 10.71 -23.04
C ARG A 111 -35.89 11.72 -23.69
N ILE A 112 -36.27 13.00 -23.81
CA ILE A 112 -35.31 14.08 -24.14
C ILE A 112 -34.33 14.24 -22.98
N MET A 113 -34.83 14.19 -21.75
CA MET A 113 -34.03 14.16 -20.52
C MET A 113 -33.13 12.91 -20.46
N MET A 114 -33.64 11.76 -20.91
CA MET A 114 -32.86 10.51 -21.02
C MET A 114 -31.86 10.49 -22.20
N LYS A 115 -31.97 11.41 -23.17
CA LYS A 115 -31.00 11.56 -24.28
C LYS A 115 -29.67 12.16 -23.79
N ILE A 116 -29.72 12.95 -22.71
CA ILE A 116 -28.54 13.47 -22.00
C ILE A 116 -27.88 12.35 -21.17
N ILE A 117 -28.69 11.43 -20.62
CA ILE A 117 -28.24 10.26 -19.85
C ILE A 117 -27.72 9.13 -20.77
N LYS A 118 -28.15 9.06 -22.04
CA LYS A 118 -27.73 8.05 -23.03
C LYS A 118 -26.25 8.10 -23.45
N LYS A 119 -25.44 9.02 -22.92
CA LYS A 119 -23.98 9.03 -23.13
C LYS A 119 -23.23 7.98 -22.27
N SER A 120 -23.91 7.29 -21.35
CA SER A 120 -23.34 6.21 -20.54
C SER A 120 -24.17 4.91 -20.67
N LEU A 121 -23.77 4.07 -21.63
CA LEU A 121 -24.46 2.80 -21.98
C LEU A 121 -24.39 1.70 -20.89
N SER A 122 -23.71 1.91 -19.75
CA SER A 122 -23.59 0.93 -18.67
C SER A 122 -24.75 0.91 -17.66
N LEU A 123 -25.68 1.88 -17.71
CA LEU A 123 -26.73 2.03 -16.71
C LEU A 123 -27.95 1.10 -16.93
N LEU A 124 -28.24 0.74 -18.19
CA LEU A 124 -29.50 0.08 -18.56
C LEU A 124 -29.57 -1.41 -18.18
N SER A 125 -28.44 -2.13 -18.14
CA SER A 125 -28.43 -3.57 -17.83
C SER A 125 -28.58 -3.88 -16.34
N ARG A 126 -28.30 -2.92 -15.45
CA ARG A 126 -28.42 -3.08 -13.99
C ARG A 126 -29.69 -2.48 -13.39
N ILE A 127 -30.21 -1.39 -13.94
CA ILE A 127 -31.53 -0.86 -13.53
C ILE A 127 -32.65 -1.86 -13.85
N ALA A 128 -32.49 -2.66 -14.90
CA ALA A 128 -33.41 -3.75 -15.23
C ALA A 128 -33.39 -4.92 -14.21
N LYS A 129 -32.35 -5.04 -13.38
CA LYS A 129 -32.21 -6.10 -12.36
C LYS A 129 -32.64 -5.67 -10.95
N GLU A 130 -32.78 -4.37 -10.68
CA GLU A 130 -33.26 -3.85 -9.38
C GLU A 130 -34.14 -2.58 -9.55
N PRO A 131 -35.48 -2.73 -9.66
CA PRO A 131 -36.42 -1.62 -9.80
C PRO A 131 -36.49 -0.67 -8.58
N SER A 132 -35.97 -1.09 -7.43
CA SER A 132 -36.00 -0.34 -6.17
C SER A 132 -35.03 0.86 -6.15
N LEU A 133 -33.98 0.84 -6.97
CA LEU A 133 -32.99 1.92 -7.10
C LEU A 133 -33.56 3.20 -7.70
N ILE A 134 -34.49 3.06 -8.65
CA ILE A 134 -35.22 4.20 -9.24
C ILE A 134 -36.08 4.86 -8.17
N LYS A 135 -36.75 4.06 -7.34
CA LYS A 135 -37.61 4.53 -6.25
C LYS A 135 -36.78 5.28 -5.18
N LYS A 136 -35.59 4.77 -4.84
CA LYS A 136 -34.63 5.40 -3.92
C LYS A 136 -34.06 6.73 -4.46
N GLY A 137 -33.79 6.82 -5.77
CA GLY A 137 -33.33 8.05 -6.42
C GLY A 137 -34.40 9.16 -6.45
N ILE A 138 -35.66 8.80 -6.66
CA ILE A 138 -36.81 9.73 -6.64
C ILE A 138 -37.09 10.26 -5.22
N ILE A 139 -36.90 9.43 -4.19
CA ILE A 139 -37.06 9.85 -2.79
C ILE A 139 -35.92 10.78 -2.35
N ALA A 140 -34.68 10.51 -2.74
CA ALA A 140 -33.51 11.33 -2.39
C ALA A 140 -33.53 12.72 -3.07
N THR A 141 -34.00 12.79 -4.32
CA THR A 141 -34.15 14.05 -5.07
C THR A 141 -35.22 14.96 -4.49
N LYS A 142 -36.31 14.39 -3.96
CA LYS A 142 -37.36 15.14 -3.26
C LYS A 142 -36.93 15.71 -1.91
N LYS A 143 -35.91 15.12 -1.25
CA LYS A 143 -35.51 15.49 0.13
C LYS A 143 -34.25 16.37 0.22
N TYR A 144 -33.30 16.22 -0.71
CA TYR A 144 -31.97 16.88 -0.62
C TYR A 144 -31.50 17.56 -1.92
N GLY A 145 -32.36 17.63 -2.94
CA GLY A 145 -32.06 18.29 -4.21
C GLY A 145 -31.20 17.47 -5.17
N VAL A 146 -31.26 17.87 -6.45
CA VAL A 146 -30.71 17.12 -7.59
C VAL A 146 -29.17 17.02 -7.54
N LYS A 147 -28.49 18.04 -7.00
CA LYS A 147 -27.03 18.11 -6.92
C LYS A 147 -26.44 17.06 -5.96
N TYR A 148 -27.12 16.77 -4.84
CA TYR A 148 -26.73 15.76 -3.86
C TYR A 148 -26.93 14.34 -4.40
N ALA A 149 -28.04 14.09 -5.10
CA ALA A 149 -28.31 12.80 -5.74
C ALA A 149 -27.31 12.48 -6.87
N ILE A 150 -26.89 13.49 -7.65
CA ILE A 150 -25.87 13.33 -8.71
C ILE A 150 -24.49 12.99 -8.11
N ASN A 151 -24.05 13.68 -7.05
CA ASN A 151 -22.78 13.35 -6.39
C ASN A 151 -22.79 11.95 -5.77
N LYS A 152 -23.93 11.51 -5.23
CA LYS A 152 -24.10 10.16 -4.66
C LYS A 152 -24.03 9.06 -5.73
N VAL A 153 -24.66 9.28 -6.89
CA VAL A 153 -24.57 8.34 -8.02
C VAL A 153 -23.16 8.33 -8.61
N LEU A 154 -22.51 9.50 -8.74
CA LEU A 154 -21.13 9.62 -9.23
C LEU A 154 -20.13 8.87 -8.32
N ASN A 155 -20.28 8.95 -7.00
CA ASN A 155 -19.43 8.24 -6.05
C ASN A 155 -19.65 6.72 -6.07
N ILE A 156 -20.91 6.26 -6.11
CA ILE A 156 -21.23 4.83 -6.28
C ILE A 156 -20.74 4.30 -7.64
N THR A 157 -20.79 5.12 -8.70
CA THR A 157 -20.20 4.74 -9.99
C THR A 157 -18.68 4.84 -10.02
N ARG A 158 -18.03 5.62 -9.14
CA ARG A 158 -16.57 5.59 -9.00
C ARG A 158 -16.12 4.29 -8.32
N ASP A 159 -16.81 3.81 -7.29
CA ASP A 159 -16.51 2.50 -6.68
C ASP A 159 -16.70 1.31 -7.63
N VAL A 160 -17.56 1.46 -8.64
CA VAL A 160 -17.88 0.39 -9.59
C VAL A 160 -17.14 0.52 -10.93
N ASN A 161 -16.87 1.75 -11.40
CA ASN A 161 -16.10 2.03 -12.63
C ASN A 161 -14.59 2.11 -12.36
N ASN A 162 -14.13 2.26 -11.12
CA ASN A 162 -12.73 2.04 -10.73
C ASN A 162 -12.37 0.54 -10.61
N ARG A 163 -13.17 -0.35 -11.22
CA ARG A 163 -12.56 -1.42 -12.02
C ARG A 163 -11.83 -0.80 -13.21
N VAL A 164 -10.83 0.04 -12.94
CA VAL A 164 -9.62 0.03 -13.75
C VAL A 164 -9.27 -1.45 -13.78
N SER A 165 -9.28 -2.00 -14.98
CA SER A 165 -8.60 -3.25 -15.27
C SER A 165 -7.12 -3.02 -14.96
N VAL A 166 -6.77 -3.00 -13.68
CA VAL A 166 -5.47 -3.50 -13.27
C VAL A 166 -5.57 -4.93 -13.72
N ASN A 167 -4.94 -5.22 -14.87
CA ASN A 167 -4.57 -6.58 -15.23
C ASN A 167 -3.73 -7.10 -14.05
N LYS A 168 -4.38 -7.55 -12.98
CA LYS A 168 -3.74 -8.20 -11.85
C LYS A 168 -3.38 -9.58 -12.35
N ALA A 169 -2.28 -9.65 -13.10
CA ALA A 169 -1.53 -10.87 -13.18
C ALA A 169 -1.35 -11.39 -11.75
N VAL A 170 -1.75 -12.64 -11.54
CA VAL A 170 -1.50 -13.33 -10.28
C VAL A 170 -0.01 -13.59 -10.27
N PHE A 171 0.73 -12.84 -9.45
CA PHE A 171 2.17 -12.98 -9.32
C PHE A 171 2.49 -13.98 -8.22
N GLU A 172 3.18 -15.05 -8.60
CA GLU A 172 3.78 -15.97 -7.65
C GLU A 172 5.17 -15.45 -7.30
N LEU A 173 5.25 -14.68 -6.22
CA LEU A 173 6.50 -14.04 -5.77
C LEU A 173 7.65 -15.05 -5.63
N HIS A 174 7.35 -16.26 -5.14
CA HIS A 174 8.32 -17.35 -4.95
C HIS A 174 8.88 -17.93 -6.25
N LYS A 175 8.22 -17.71 -7.39
CA LYS A 175 8.72 -18.13 -8.71
C LYS A 175 9.66 -17.10 -9.34
N GLN A 176 9.73 -15.90 -8.77
CA GLN A 176 10.60 -14.84 -9.26
C GLN A 176 12.03 -15.10 -8.76
N ARG A 177 12.96 -15.23 -9.71
CA ARG A 177 14.37 -15.51 -9.39
C ARG A 177 15.04 -14.38 -8.60
N GLN A 178 14.68 -13.14 -8.89
CA GLN A 178 15.31 -11.96 -8.30
C GLN A 178 14.30 -10.81 -8.23
N ILE A 179 14.21 -10.17 -7.07
CA ILE A 179 13.43 -8.94 -6.88
C ILE A 179 14.37 -7.74 -6.88
N TYR A 180 14.09 -6.71 -7.67
CA TYR A 180 14.83 -5.45 -7.55
C TYR A 180 14.10 -4.46 -6.65
N ILE A 181 14.89 -3.79 -5.81
CA ILE A 181 14.50 -2.64 -5.00
C ILE A 181 15.15 -1.41 -5.63
N LEU A 182 14.41 -0.72 -6.49
CA LEU A 182 14.85 0.51 -7.16
C LEU A 182 14.73 1.69 -6.19
N THR A 183 15.84 2.38 -5.94
CA THR A 183 15.90 3.46 -4.96
C THR A 183 16.93 4.52 -5.35
N THR A 184 16.86 5.70 -4.74
CA THR A 184 17.97 6.67 -4.80
C THR A 184 18.93 6.41 -3.63
N LYS A 185 20.17 6.90 -3.71
CA LYS A 185 21.13 6.76 -2.59
C LYS A 185 20.61 7.36 -1.28
N HIS A 186 19.78 8.40 -1.35
CA HIS A 186 19.13 9.02 -0.19
C HIS A 186 18.18 8.06 0.55
N CYS A 187 17.57 7.10 -0.16
CA CYS A 187 16.59 6.18 0.41
C CYS A 187 17.18 4.77 0.63
N PHE A 188 18.50 4.67 0.76
CA PHE A 188 19.19 3.39 0.91
C PHE A 188 18.80 2.65 2.21
N PHE A 189 18.66 3.36 3.33
CA PHE A 189 18.17 2.80 4.59
C PHE A 189 16.82 2.06 4.42
N ILE A 190 15.88 2.67 3.72
CA ILE A 190 14.54 2.09 3.48
C ILE A 190 14.63 0.86 2.57
N ALA A 191 15.51 0.89 1.58
CA ALA A 191 15.77 -0.26 0.72
C ALA A 191 16.31 -1.46 1.52
N LYS A 192 17.19 -1.20 2.51
CA LYS A 192 17.70 -2.24 3.43
C LYS A 192 16.59 -2.80 4.33
N LEU A 193 15.67 -1.98 4.84
CA LEU A 193 14.49 -2.47 5.57
C LEU A 193 13.64 -3.43 4.74
N ILE A 194 13.39 -3.10 3.46
CA ILE A 194 12.67 -4.00 2.53
C ILE A 194 13.47 -5.29 2.31
N GLN A 195 14.76 -5.17 1.98
CA GLN A 195 15.63 -6.31 1.68
C GLN A 195 15.70 -7.30 2.86
N GLU A 196 15.85 -6.80 4.09
CA GLU A 196 15.89 -7.64 5.29
C GLU A 196 14.59 -8.40 5.53
N ASN A 197 13.46 -7.77 5.29
CA ASN A 197 12.16 -8.43 5.43
C ASN A 197 11.92 -9.45 4.31
N LEU A 198 12.39 -9.20 3.09
CA LEU A 198 12.38 -10.21 2.02
C LEU A 198 13.29 -11.40 2.37
N ASN A 199 14.47 -11.14 2.94
CA ASN A 199 15.42 -12.19 3.37
C ASN A 199 14.82 -13.11 4.43
N LYS A 200 14.01 -12.60 5.37
CA LYS A 200 13.27 -13.41 6.37
C LYS A 200 12.28 -14.39 5.75
N LEU A 201 11.88 -14.15 4.50
CA LEU A 201 11.02 -15.02 3.70
C LEU A 201 11.82 -15.89 2.72
N ASN A 202 13.15 -15.87 2.79
CA ASN A 202 14.08 -16.51 1.86
C ASN A 202 13.93 -16.01 0.42
N ILE A 203 13.58 -14.74 0.24
CA ILE A 203 13.42 -14.11 -1.08
C ILE A 203 14.65 -13.24 -1.37
N SER A 204 15.41 -13.62 -2.40
CA SER A 204 16.57 -12.87 -2.88
C SER A 204 16.16 -11.51 -3.47
N SER A 205 16.86 -10.45 -3.08
CA SER A 205 16.63 -9.12 -3.62
C SER A 205 17.89 -8.28 -3.77
N ASP A 206 17.94 -7.47 -4.82
CA ASP A 206 19.05 -6.55 -5.12
C ASP A 206 18.57 -5.11 -5.03
N ILE A 207 19.37 -4.27 -4.38
CA ILE A 207 19.15 -2.82 -4.36
C ILE A 207 19.84 -2.22 -5.60
N VAL A 208 19.06 -1.51 -6.42
CA VAL A 208 19.54 -0.88 -7.66
C VAL A 208 19.22 0.61 -7.65
N TYR A 209 20.11 1.41 -8.25
CA TYR A 209 20.00 2.88 -8.29
C TYR A 209 19.54 3.43 -9.64
N GLY A 210 19.19 2.53 -10.55
CA GLY A 210 18.76 2.81 -11.91
C GLY A 210 18.38 1.51 -12.60
N LYS A 211 17.95 1.62 -13.87
CA LYS A 211 17.60 0.45 -14.67
C LYS A 211 18.80 -0.49 -14.84
N PRO A 212 18.67 -1.79 -14.50
CA PRO A 212 19.73 -2.77 -14.76
C PRO A 212 20.02 -2.89 -16.27
N VAL A 213 21.26 -3.26 -16.63
CA VAL A 213 21.70 -3.39 -18.05
C VAL A 213 20.80 -4.33 -18.86
N ASN A 214 20.34 -5.43 -18.25
CA ASN A 214 19.47 -6.41 -18.90
C ASN A 214 17.96 -6.07 -18.77
N GLY A 215 17.63 -4.85 -18.33
CA GLY A 215 16.28 -4.45 -17.96
C GLY A 215 15.87 -4.97 -16.58
N PHE A 216 14.68 -4.56 -16.12
CA PHE A 216 14.13 -4.97 -14.82
C PHE A 216 13.77 -6.46 -14.76
N GLY A 217 13.55 -7.10 -15.92
CA GLY A 217 13.03 -8.47 -15.98
C GLY A 217 11.53 -8.55 -15.64
N ASP A 218 11.03 -9.77 -15.56
CA ASP A 218 9.64 -10.05 -15.25
C ASP A 218 9.39 -10.16 -13.74
N GLY A 219 8.24 -9.69 -13.29
CA GLY A 219 7.78 -9.84 -11.91
C GLY A 219 7.61 -8.51 -11.16
N ILE A 220 7.49 -8.61 -9.84
CA ILE A 220 7.24 -7.48 -8.96
C ILE A 220 8.56 -6.84 -8.53
N HIS A 221 8.56 -5.51 -8.51
CA HIS A 221 9.66 -4.68 -8.08
C HIS A 221 9.21 -3.76 -6.94
N PHE A 222 10.12 -3.38 -6.05
CA PHE A 222 9.89 -2.31 -5.10
C PHE A 222 10.53 -1.04 -5.64
N VAL A 223 9.81 0.07 -5.67
CA VAL A 223 10.34 1.35 -6.15
C VAL A 223 10.10 2.42 -5.10
N ILE A 224 11.18 2.95 -4.52
CA ILE A 224 11.14 3.99 -3.51
C ILE A 224 11.26 5.35 -4.20
N CYS A 225 10.32 6.26 -3.92
CA CYS A 225 10.18 7.54 -4.61
C CYS A 225 10.12 7.39 -6.15
N PRO A 226 9.08 6.75 -6.71
CA PRO A 226 9.02 6.46 -8.15
C PRO A 226 9.03 7.70 -9.05
N GLN A 227 8.70 8.89 -8.53
CA GLN A 227 8.81 10.16 -9.23
C GLN A 227 10.25 10.56 -9.60
N MET A 228 11.25 9.91 -9.00
CA MET A 228 12.68 10.21 -9.21
C MET A 228 13.28 9.49 -10.43
N PHE A 229 12.51 8.65 -11.13
CA PHE A 229 13.00 7.83 -12.23
C PHE A 229 12.24 8.10 -13.53
N ASP A 230 12.98 8.22 -14.63
CA ASP A 230 12.41 8.39 -15.97
C ASP A 230 11.76 7.11 -16.50
N GLU A 231 12.30 5.95 -16.10
CA GLU A 231 11.79 4.63 -16.50
C GLU A 231 11.50 3.78 -15.26
N LEU A 232 10.29 3.23 -15.21
CA LEU A 232 9.81 2.37 -14.14
C LEU A 232 9.61 0.94 -14.66
N PRO A 233 9.76 -0.09 -13.80
CA PRO A 233 9.38 -1.44 -14.15
C PRO A 233 7.89 -1.53 -14.51
N SER A 234 7.52 -2.51 -15.33
CA SER A 234 6.13 -2.71 -15.77
C SER A 234 5.17 -3.00 -14.60
N VAL A 235 5.69 -3.63 -13.55
CA VAL A 235 4.94 -3.97 -12.33
C VAL A 235 5.79 -3.61 -11.12
N TYR A 236 5.26 -2.75 -10.27
CA TYR A 236 5.98 -2.25 -9.12
C TYR A 236 5.07 -1.90 -7.95
N ILE A 237 5.63 -1.98 -6.75
CA ILE A 237 5.09 -1.44 -5.51
C ILE A 237 5.78 -0.10 -5.29
N ALA A 238 5.00 0.97 -5.23
CA ALA A 238 5.50 2.32 -5.01
C ALA A 238 5.63 2.57 -3.50
N PHE A 239 6.82 2.97 -3.02
CA PHE A 239 6.96 3.58 -1.71
C PHE A 239 7.00 5.09 -1.87
N GLN A 240 5.88 5.71 -1.51
CA GLN A 240 5.67 7.15 -1.48
C GLN A 240 6.34 7.73 -0.22
N LEU A 241 7.10 8.81 -0.35
CA LEU A 241 7.71 9.52 0.80
C LEU A 241 7.50 11.04 0.83
N GLU A 242 6.87 11.63 -0.21
CA GLU A 242 6.57 13.07 -0.24
C GLU A 242 5.55 13.45 0.86
N GLN A 243 5.68 14.64 1.44
CA GLN A 243 4.75 15.09 2.48
C GLN A 243 3.54 15.82 1.87
N SER A 244 2.33 15.42 2.27
CA SER A 244 1.05 16.02 1.82
C SER A 244 0.81 17.43 2.34
N VAL A 245 1.58 17.88 3.33
CA VAL A 245 1.60 19.28 3.81
C VAL A 245 1.90 20.28 2.68
N SER A 246 2.55 19.83 1.61
CA SER A 246 2.73 20.64 0.40
C SER A 246 2.23 19.88 -0.84
N SER A 247 1.11 20.34 -1.39
CA SER A 247 0.53 19.76 -2.61
C SER A 247 1.43 19.89 -3.84
N ARG A 248 2.49 20.72 -3.79
CA ARG A 248 3.40 20.97 -4.91
C ARG A 248 4.10 19.70 -5.40
N TRP A 249 4.32 18.73 -4.51
CA TRP A 249 5.00 17.49 -4.82
C TRP A 249 4.05 16.45 -5.47
N PHE A 250 2.75 16.60 -5.24
CA PHE A 250 1.71 15.72 -5.78
C PHE A 250 1.15 16.24 -7.10
N THR A 251 1.99 16.26 -8.12
CA THR A 251 1.57 16.58 -9.49
C THR A 251 0.62 15.52 -10.04
N ASP A 252 -0.22 15.88 -11.02
CA ASP A 252 -1.10 14.91 -11.70
C ASP A 252 -0.32 13.74 -12.31
N ASN A 253 0.91 13.99 -12.78
CA ASN A 253 1.77 12.94 -13.30
C ASN A 253 2.19 11.96 -12.20
N TYR A 254 2.59 12.48 -11.04
CA TYR A 254 2.97 11.64 -9.92
C TYR A 254 1.79 10.84 -9.37
N ILE A 255 0.61 11.46 -9.27
CA ILE A 255 -0.62 10.75 -8.88
C ILE A 255 -0.92 9.60 -9.84
N ARG A 256 -0.77 9.80 -11.17
CA ARG A 256 -0.91 8.72 -12.16
C ARG A 256 0.15 7.63 -11.99
N THR A 257 1.40 7.98 -11.67
CA THR A 257 2.44 7.00 -11.34
C THR A 257 1.99 6.13 -10.16
N LEU A 258 1.53 6.73 -9.06
CA LEU A 258 1.03 5.98 -7.90
C LEU A 258 -0.20 5.13 -8.27
N GLU A 259 -1.16 5.67 -9.01
CA GLU A 259 -2.37 4.95 -9.46
C GLU A 259 -2.02 3.72 -10.32
N ASN A 260 -0.99 3.80 -11.15
CA ASN A 260 -0.54 2.70 -12.01
C ASN A 260 0.29 1.63 -11.29
N SER A 261 0.71 1.86 -10.05
CA SER A 261 1.46 0.88 -9.27
C SER A 261 0.59 -0.33 -8.86
N TYR A 262 1.20 -1.46 -8.51
CA TYR A 262 0.49 -2.61 -7.96
C TYR A 262 -0.07 -2.31 -6.55
N ALA A 263 0.73 -1.63 -5.73
CA ALA A 263 0.39 -1.18 -4.39
C ALA A 263 1.22 0.06 -4.04
N ILE A 264 0.71 0.87 -3.11
CA ILE A 264 1.32 2.09 -2.62
C ILE A 264 1.60 1.91 -1.14
N PHE A 265 2.87 2.01 -0.75
CA PHE A 265 3.30 2.11 0.64
C PHE A 265 3.45 3.58 0.99
N ASP A 266 2.92 3.96 2.15
CA ASP A 266 3.05 5.30 2.69
C ASP A 266 3.27 5.22 4.20
N TYR A 267 4.20 6.03 4.70
CA TYR A 267 4.61 6.04 6.10
C TYR A 267 3.73 6.92 6.99
N SER A 268 2.83 7.73 6.40
CA SER A 268 2.00 8.70 7.12
C SER A 268 0.51 8.48 6.89
N LEU A 269 -0.26 8.38 7.97
CA LEU A 269 -1.71 8.33 7.90
C LEU A 269 -2.32 9.61 7.33
N GLU A 270 -1.67 10.77 7.53
CA GLU A 270 -2.10 12.04 6.94
C GLU A 270 -1.95 12.01 5.41
N ASN A 271 -0.82 11.49 4.91
CA ASN A 271 -0.63 11.28 3.49
C ASN A 271 -1.64 10.29 2.92
N ILE A 272 -1.91 9.18 3.60
CA ILE A 272 -2.91 8.20 3.16
C ILE A 272 -4.28 8.85 3.01
N LYS A 273 -4.71 9.64 3.99
CA LYS A 273 -5.97 10.40 3.92
C LYS A 273 -5.97 11.37 2.72
N PHE A 274 -4.86 12.07 2.50
CA PHE A 274 -4.71 12.94 1.35
C PHE A 274 -4.81 12.18 0.01
N LEU A 275 -4.11 11.05 -0.15
CA LEU A 275 -4.16 10.23 -1.36
C LEU A 275 -5.56 9.68 -1.64
N GLN A 276 -6.27 9.24 -0.60
CA GLN A 276 -7.68 8.84 -0.73
C GLN A 276 -8.56 9.99 -1.21
N SER A 277 -8.33 11.22 -0.72
CA SER A 277 -9.05 12.41 -1.19
C SER A 277 -8.77 12.75 -2.66
N LYS A 278 -7.63 12.30 -3.20
CA LYS A 278 -7.28 12.41 -4.63
C LYS A 278 -7.91 11.32 -5.49
N GLY A 279 -8.62 10.37 -4.89
CA GLY A 279 -9.34 9.30 -5.58
C GLY A 279 -8.52 8.03 -5.80
N LEU A 280 -7.35 7.90 -5.17
CA LEU A 280 -6.58 6.65 -5.21
C LEU A 280 -7.33 5.55 -4.46
N TYR A 281 -7.26 4.34 -4.99
CA TYR A 281 -8.08 3.24 -4.51
C TYR A 281 -7.62 2.75 -3.13
N TYR A 282 -8.52 2.73 -2.15
CA TYR A 282 -8.23 2.32 -0.77
C TYR A 282 -7.49 0.97 -0.65
N GLN A 283 -7.88 -0.05 -1.45
CA GLN A 283 -7.25 -1.37 -1.37
C GLN A 283 -5.82 -1.42 -1.95
N GLN A 284 -5.39 -0.37 -2.65
CA GLN A 284 -4.05 -0.24 -3.21
C GLN A 284 -3.08 0.41 -2.21
N ILE A 285 -3.56 1.23 -1.28
CA ILE A 285 -2.74 2.00 -0.34
C ILE A 285 -2.56 1.21 0.94
N TYR A 286 -1.33 1.06 1.42
CA TYR A 286 -0.93 0.37 2.65
C TYR A 286 -0.15 1.31 3.55
N PHE A 287 -0.51 1.33 4.83
CA PHE A 287 0.30 2.00 5.83
C PHE A 287 1.57 1.18 6.08
N MET A 288 2.72 1.83 5.92
CA MET A 288 4.06 1.24 6.01
C MET A 288 4.99 2.20 6.77
N PRO A 289 4.83 2.33 8.10
CA PRO A 289 5.69 3.16 8.92
C PRO A 289 7.11 2.60 8.91
N LEU A 290 8.09 3.49 9.03
CA LEU A 290 9.49 3.11 9.19
C LEU A 290 9.77 2.69 10.63
N ALA A 291 10.85 1.94 10.82
CA ALA A 291 11.26 1.44 12.13
C ALA A 291 12.78 1.35 12.25
N TYR A 292 13.23 1.17 13.49
CA TYR A 292 14.63 0.93 13.83
C TYR A 292 15.13 -0.39 13.24
N ASN A 293 16.40 -0.40 12.82
CA ASN A 293 17.12 -1.57 12.37
C ASN A 293 18.34 -1.83 13.27
N ALA A 294 18.26 -2.91 14.05
CA ALA A 294 19.27 -3.30 15.03
C ALA A 294 20.64 -3.62 14.43
N TYR A 295 20.66 -4.19 13.23
CA TYR A 295 21.88 -4.66 12.59
C TYR A 295 22.50 -3.60 11.68
N TYR A 296 21.82 -2.47 11.48
CA TYR A 296 22.27 -1.45 10.53
C TYR A 296 23.61 -0.84 10.92
N ALA A 297 23.84 -0.62 12.22
CA ALA A 297 25.09 -0.07 12.69
C ALA A 297 26.27 -1.03 12.45
N GLU A 298 26.07 -2.35 12.49
CA GLU A 298 27.16 -3.34 12.34
C GLU A 298 27.85 -3.22 10.98
N ASP A 299 27.10 -2.86 9.93
CA ASP A 299 27.61 -2.65 8.57
C ASP A 299 28.48 -1.37 8.47
N TYR A 300 28.31 -0.40 9.38
CA TYR A 300 28.83 0.97 9.20
C TYR A 300 29.52 1.59 10.43
N ILE A 301 29.60 0.91 11.57
CA ILE A 301 30.35 1.39 12.74
C ILE A 301 31.84 1.43 12.37
N SER A 302 32.42 2.62 12.41
CA SER A 302 33.85 2.83 12.33
C SER A 302 34.39 3.22 13.70
N SER A 303 35.65 2.86 13.99
CA SER A 303 36.39 3.34 15.16
C SER A 303 36.86 4.80 15.00
N ASP A 304 36.16 5.57 14.17
CA ASP A 304 36.54 6.95 13.88
C ASP A 304 36.40 7.79 15.15
N LYS A 305 37.39 8.64 15.37
CA LYS A 305 37.35 9.58 16.49
C LYS A 305 36.28 10.64 16.19
N GLU A 306 35.45 10.96 17.18
CA GLU A 306 34.52 12.08 17.06
C GLU A 306 35.29 13.38 16.73
N GLU A 307 34.96 14.01 15.61
CA GLU A 307 35.58 15.24 15.12
C GLU A 307 34.67 16.46 15.27
N TYR A 308 33.35 16.28 15.28
CA TYR A 308 32.36 17.34 15.28
C TYR A 308 31.49 17.27 16.55
N ASP A 309 31.17 18.42 17.11
CA ASP A 309 30.22 18.49 18.22
C ASP A 309 28.80 18.26 17.71
N VAL A 310 28.47 18.87 16.57
CA VAL A 310 27.15 18.84 15.97
C VAL A 310 27.27 18.56 14.48
N LEU A 311 26.40 17.72 13.94
CA LEU A 311 26.24 17.55 12.50
C LEU A 311 24.78 17.76 12.07
N PHE A 312 24.62 18.56 11.03
CA PHE A 312 23.38 18.70 10.28
C PHE A 312 23.59 18.19 8.85
N TYR A 313 22.63 17.45 8.31
CA TYR A 313 22.66 17.02 6.92
C TYR A 313 21.34 17.30 6.20
N GLY A 314 21.44 17.90 5.01
CA GLY A 314 20.30 18.31 4.21
C GLY A 314 20.48 19.69 3.59
N ASP A 315 19.45 20.16 2.89
CA ASP A 315 19.50 21.46 2.23
C ASP A 315 19.40 22.61 3.23
N ILE A 316 20.44 23.45 3.29
CA ILE A 316 20.49 24.69 4.09
C ILE A 316 20.01 25.91 3.31
N ASN A 317 19.57 25.76 2.06
CA ASN A 317 19.14 26.88 1.22
C ASN A 317 17.74 27.43 1.60
N ASN A 318 17.44 27.53 2.89
CA ASN A 318 16.31 28.28 3.42
C ASN A 318 16.75 29.13 4.62
N GLU A 319 16.13 30.30 4.80
CA GLU A 319 16.51 31.25 5.86
C GLU A 319 16.35 30.65 7.26
N ARG A 320 15.38 29.75 7.42
CA ARG A 320 15.13 29.03 8.67
C ARG A 320 16.33 28.19 9.11
N ARG A 321 16.78 27.23 8.29
CA ARG A 321 17.90 26.35 8.69
C ARG A 321 19.19 27.14 8.81
N LYS A 322 19.42 28.15 7.97
CA LYS A 322 20.57 29.07 8.13
C LYS A 322 20.60 29.70 9.52
N LYS A 323 19.46 30.23 10.01
CA LYS A 323 19.35 30.81 11.36
C LYS A 323 19.77 29.81 12.45
N PHE A 324 19.29 28.57 12.39
CA PHE A 324 19.67 27.53 13.37
C PHE A 324 21.17 27.22 13.30
N ILE A 325 21.67 26.96 12.09
CA ILE A 325 23.06 26.56 11.87
C ILE A 325 24.02 27.69 12.26
N GLU A 326 23.74 28.95 11.93
CA GLU A 326 24.53 30.10 12.36
C GLU A 326 24.63 30.22 13.88
N ASN A 327 23.52 30.02 14.61
CA ASN A 327 23.53 30.11 16.07
C ASN A 327 24.25 28.93 16.73
N LEU A 328 24.08 27.72 16.20
CA LEU A 328 24.85 26.55 16.65
C LEU A 328 26.35 26.74 16.38
N SER A 329 26.72 27.31 15.22
CA SER A 329 28.12 27.49 14.81
C SER A 329 28.86 28.56 15.62
N LYS A 330 28.14 29.47 16.29
CA LYS A 330 28.72 30.41 17.27
C LYS A 330 29.21 29.71 18.54
N LYS A 331 28.67 28.53 18.87
CA LYS A 331 28.90 27.84 20.15
C LYS A 331 29.65 26.51 20.00
N PHE A 332 29.48 25.81 18.87
CA PHE A 332 29.92 24.42 18.70
C PHE A 332 30.68 24.23 17.39
N LYS A 333 31.50 23.17 17.30
CA LYS A 333 32.10 22.75 16.03
C LYS A 333 31.05 22.02 15.18
N VAL A 334 30.36 22.77 14.31
CA VAL A 334 29.27 22.28 13.45
C VAL A 334 29.82 21.77 12.11
N LYS A 335 29.40 20.57 11.71
CA LYS A 335 29.55 20.06 10.34
C LYS A 335 28.22 20.14 9.59
N ILE A 336 28.27 20.65 8.37
CA ILE A 336 27.14 20.65 7.43
C ILE A 336 27.46 19.65 6.32
N VAL A 337 26.59 18.68 6.10
CA VAL A 337 26.71 17.70 5.00
C VAL A 337 25.59 17.95 3.99
N LYS A 338 25.96 18.05 2.71
CA LYS A 338 25.02 18.30 1.60
C LYS A 338 25.35 17.36 0.45
N ASP A 339 24.32 16.76 -0.15
CA ASP A 339 24.40 15.90 -1.33
C ASP A 339 25.35 14.69 -1.18
N VAL A 340 25.56 14.24 0.05
CA VAL A 340 26.31 13.01 0.39
C VAL A 340 25.34 11.97 0.94
N PHE A 341 25.46 10.73 0.47
CA PHE A 341 24.51 9.65 0.77
C PHE A 341 25.22 8.29 0.94
N GLY A 342 24.56 7.33 1.58
CA GLY A 342 25.09 5.98 1.80
C GLY A 342 26.33 5.99 2.69
N GLU A 343 27.29 5.12 2.39
CA GLU A 343 28.50 4.92 3.23
C GLU A 343 29.29 6.21 3.50
N GLU A 344 29.37 7.12 2.54
CA GLU A 344 30.06 8.41 2.72
C GLU A 344 29.34 9.29 3.75
N LEU A 345 28.01 9.28 3.76
CA LEU A 345 27.21 9.99 4.76
C LEU A 345 27.46 9.37 6.14
N TYR A 346 27.43 8.05 6.23
CA TYR A 346 27.57 7.33 7.49
C TYR A 346 28.93 7.54 8.14
N LYS A 347 30.01 7.61 7.33
CA LYS A 347 31.34 8.02 7.81
C LYS A 347 31.34 9.41 8.44
N GLU A 348 30.64 10.37 7.85
CA GLU A 348 30.54 11.71 8.45
C GLU A 348 29.64 11.72 9.69
N LEU A 349 28.53 10.96 9.71
CA LEU A 349 27.67 10.79 10.89
C LEU A 349 28.42 10.16 12.07
N ASN A 350 29.35 9.23 11.81
CA ASN A 350 30.18 8.61 12.85
C ASN A 350 31.12 9.58 13.56
N LYS A 351 31.51 10.66 12.89
CA LYS A 351 32.38 11.69 13.47
C LYS A 351 31.64 12.70 14.33
N ALA A 352 30.32 12.65 14.41
CA ALA A 352 29.51 13.63 15.13
C ALA A 352 29.07 13.11 16.50
N LYS A 353 29.15 13.98 17.52
CA LYS A 353 28.63 13.67 18.87
C LYS A 353 27.12 13.72 18.97
N VAL A 354 26.52 14.72 18.32
CA VAL A 354 25.08 14.99 18.28
C VAL A 354 24.66 15.28 16.84
N ILE A 355 23.57 14.65 16.40
CA ILE A 355 22.91 14.99 15.15
C ILE A 355 21.76 15.94 15.45
N VAL A 356 21.65 17.03 14.69
CA VAL A 356 20.50 17.93 14.79
C VAL A 356 19.56 17.72 13.62
N ASN A 357 18.27 17.57 13.91
CA ASN A 357 17.22 17.49 12.91
C ASN A 357 16.37 18.77 12.92
N ILE A 358 16.38 19.48 11.79
CA ILE A 358 15.68 20.77 11.61
C ILE A 358 14.81 20.68 10.35
N HIS A 359 13.51 20.92 10.52
CA HIS A 359 12.55 20.81 9.44
C HIS A 359 12.76 21.90 8.38
N TYR A 360 12.41 21.58 7.12
CA TYR A 360 12.47 22.56 6.04
C TYR A 360 11.30 23.55 6.11
N TYR A 361 10.11 23.07 6.52
CA TYR A 361 8.89 23.87 6.67
C TYR A 361 8.45 23.91 8.13
N GLU A 362 7.75 24.99 8.49
CA GLU A 362 6.93 24.99 9.72
C GLU A 362 5.71 24.10 9.51
N GLY A 363 5.36 23.29 10.52
CA GLY A 363 4.26 22.33 10.43
C GLY A 363 4.54 21.11 9.54
N ALA A 364 5.82 20.74 9.36
CA ALA A 364 6.17 19.51 8.67
C ALA A 364 5.78 18.26 9.47
N LEU A 365 5.57 17.15 8.75
CA LEU A 365 5.51 15.83 9.36
C LEU A 365 6.89 15.45 9.91
N LEU A 366 6.90 14.62 10.95
CA LEU A 366 8.15 14.11 11.52
C LEU A 366 8.96 13.39 10.44
N GLU A 367 10.24 13.74 10.31
CA GLU A 367 11.14 13.14 9.31
C GLU A 367 11.62 11.75 9.79
N THR A 368 10.67 10.84 10.03
CA THR A 368 10.91 9.49 10.57
C THR A 368 11.93 8.70 9.76
N THR A 369 12.02 8.94 8.45
CA THR A 369 13.07 8.43 7.56
C THR A 369 14.47 8.75 8.09
N ARG A 370 14.74 10.03 8.34
CA ARG A 370 16.02 10.53 8.84
C ARG A 370 16.29 10.07 10.26
N LEU A 371 15.26 10.13 11.10
CA LEU A 371 15.37 9.84 12.52
C LEU A 371 15.66 8.35 12.77
N TYR A 372 14.92 7.44 12.13
CA TYR A 372 15.19 6.00 12.27
C TYR A 372 16.52 5.60 11.65
N GLU A 373 16.95 6.22 10.54
CA GLU A 373 18.28 6.01 9.97
C GLU A 373 19.38 6.39 10.99
N CYS A 374 19.28 7.57 11.61
CA CYS A 374 20.23 8.02 12.63
C CYS A 374 20.21 7.15 13.90
N LEU A 375 19.02 6.77 14.39
CA LEU A 375 18.88 5.88 15.53
C LEU A 375 19.51 4.51 15.23
N SER A 376 19.30 3.98 14.02
CA SER A 376 19.88 2.72 13.55
C SER A 376 21.40 2.78 13.36
N LEU A 377 21.99 3.98 13.32
CA LEU A 377 23.43 4.23 13.37
C LEU A 377 23.93 4.58 14.79
N ASN A 378 23.11 4.33 15.81
CA ASN A 378 23.38 4.57 17.22
C ASN A 378 23.74 6.04 17.53
N LYS A 379 23.10 6.98 16.83
CA LYS A 379 23.33 8.42 17.02
C LYS A 379 22.37 9.02 18.05
N LEU A 380 22.91 9.95 18.84
CA LEU A 380 22.11 10.85 19.66
C LEU A 380 21.55 11.97 18.78
N ILE A 381 20.26 12.25 18.91
CA ILE A 381 19.54 13.21 18.07
C ILE A 381 18.87 14.26 18.94
N VAL A 382 19.07 15.54 18.58
CA VAL A 382 18.23 16.65 19.02
C VAL A 382 17.38 17.08 17.82
N SER A 383 16.06 17.05 17.94
CA SER A 383 15.14 17.30 16.83
C SER A 383 14.12 18.37 17.17
N GLU A 384 13.69 19.14 16.17
CA GLU A 384 12.38 19.78 16.25
C GLU A 384 11.27 18.74 16.37
N THR A 385 10.21 19.09 17.11
CA THR A 385 8.93 18.37 17.09
C THR A 385 8.21 18.59 15.75
N SER A 386 7.08 17.90 15.54
CA SER A 386 6.30 17.92 14.30
C SER A 386 4.80 18.08 14.55
N SER A 387 4.03 18.32 13.49
CA SER A 387 2.56 18.41 13.57
C SER A 387 1.89 17.09 13.96
N ASP A 388 2.56 15.97 13.72
CA ASP A 388 2.08 14.60 13.95
C ASP A 388 2.78 13.90 15.13
N ILE A 389 3.46 14.63 16.01
CA ILE A 389 4.26 14.06 17.11
C ILE A 389 3.46 13.12 18.04
N ASP A 390 2.15 13.35 18.17
CA ASP A 390 1.23 12.50 18.93
C ASP A 390 1.13 11.06 18.40
N LYS A 391 1.48 10.85 17.12
CA LYS A 391 1.52 9.54 16.46
C LYS A 391 2.88 8.85 16.61
N HIS A 392 3.88 9.52 17.18
CA HIS A 392 5.27 9.02 17.32
C HIS A 392 5.75 8.96 18.78
N LYS A 393 4.84 8.65 19.71
CA LYS A 393 5.14 8.59 21.17
C LYS A 393 6.34 7.70 21.50
N ASP A 394 6.53 6.61 20.75
CA ASP A 394 7.63 5.68 20.97
C ASP A 394 9.01 6.33 20.74
N MET A 395 9.10 7.34 19.87
CA MET A 395 10.35 8.03 19.56
C MET A 395 10.72 9.09 20.59
N GLN A 396 9.75 9.59 21.39
CA GLN A 396 9.97 10.65 22.37
C GLN A 396 10.92 10.25 23.51
N LYS A 397 11.10 8.94 23.75
CA LYS A 397 12.07 8.44 24.73
C LYS A 397 13.50 8.41 24.21
N CYS A 398 13.67 8.39 22.88
CA CYS A 398 14.96 8.18 22.23
C CYS A 398 15.54 9.47 21.63
N ILE A 399 14.69 10.46 21.38
CA ILE A 399 15.04 11.70 20.72
C ILE A 399 14.72 12.86 21.65
N ASP A 400 15.67 13.78 21.76
CA ASP A 400 15.50 14.99 22.55
C ASP A 400 14.80 16.05 21.69
N PHE A 401 13.50 16.23 21.94
CA PHE A 401 12.65 17.12 21.16
C PHE A 401 12.62 18.54 21.72
N ILE A 402 12.60 19.50 20.81
CA ILE A 402 12.36 20.93 21.08
C ILE A 402 11.18 21.46 20.26
N GLU A 403 10.61 22.58 20.69
CA GLU A 403 9.52 23.24 19.97
C GLU A 403 9.97 23.77 18.61
N VAL A 404 9.05 23.73 17.62
CA VAL A 404 9.35 24.17 16.26
C VAL A 404 9.77 25.64 16.26
N GLY A 405 10.99 25.92 15.81
CA GLY A 405 11.52 27.29 15.66
C GLY A 405 12.31 27.81 16.85
N ASP A 406 12.43 27.02 17.92
CA ASP A 406 13.16 27.39 19.13
C ASP A 406 14.67 27.13 18.99
N VAL A 407 15.37 28.10 18.40
CA VAL A 407 16.82 28.02 18.17
C VAL A 407 17.60 27.98 19.48
N ASP A 408 17.13 28.68 20.50
CA ASP A 408 17.83 28.78 21.78
C ASP A 408 17.71 27.46 22.55
N ALA A 409 16.51 26.86 22.60
CA ALA A 409 16.32 25.53 23.17
C ALA A 409 17.18 24.47 22.46
N MET A 410 17.28 24.50 21.13
CA MET A 410 18.17 23.57 20.41
C MET A 410 19.63 23.73 20.85
N CYS A 411 20.11 24.98 20.96
CA CYS A 411 21.47 25.24 21.43
C CYS A 411 21.68 24.76 22.88
N GLU A 412 20.69 24.94 23.76
CA GLU A 412 20.74 24.51 25.16
C GLU A 412 20.77 22.98 25.30
N ARG A 413 19.92 22.26 24.55
CA ARG A 413 19.90 20.79 24.56
C ARG A 413 21.21 20.21 24.01
N VAL A 414 21.73 20.78 22.93
CA VAL A 414 23.06 20.42 22.40
C VAL A 414 24.16 20.65 23.45
N ASP A 415 24.20 21.84 24.07
CA ASP A 415 25.18 22.16 25.12
C ASP A 415 25.11 21.18 26.30
N PHE A 416 23.89 20.83 26.73
CA PHE A 416 23.67 19.83 27.78
C PHE A 416 24.33 18.49 27.45
N TRP A 417 24.09 17.93 26.27
CA TRP A 417 24.67 16.64 25.89
C TRP A 417 26.18 16.68 25.73
N LEU A 418 26.72 17.77 25.19
CA LEU A 418 28.17 17.94 25.02
C LEU A 418 28.91 18.09 26.36
N LYS A 419 28.28 18.75 27.35
CA LYS A 419 28.84 18.89 28.71
C LYS A 419 28.70 17.62 29.56
N ASN A 420 27.78 16.72 29.21
CA ASN A 420 27.46 15.52 29.98
C ASN A 420 27.72 14.24 29.16
N ASP A 421 28.97 14.02 28.76
CA ASP A 421 29.34 12.93 27.83
C ASP A 421 28.96 11.52 28.33
N GLU A 422 29.10 11.25 29.62
CA GLU A 422 28.67 9.96 30.19
C GLU A 422 27.16 9.76 30.09
N LYS A 423 26.36 10.80 30.38
CA LYS A 423 24.90 10.74 30.19
C LYS A 423 24.54 10.55 28.72
N ARG A 424 25.28 11.18 27.79
CA ARG A 424 25.08 10.97 26.35
C ARG A 424 25.29 9.52 25.95
N LYS A 425 26.38 8.89 26.42
CA LYS A 425 26.66 7.46 26.18
C LYS A 425 25.61 6.55 26.84
N GLU A 426 25.17 6.88 28.04
CA GLU A 426 24.06 6.19 28.71
C GLU A 426 22.76 6.26 27.90
N GLN A 427 22.41 7.45 27.39
CA GLN A 427 21.24 7.63 26.54
C GLN A 427 21.34 6.82 25.24
N ILE A 428 22.50 6.78 24.59
CA ILE A 428 22.70 5.95 23.39
C ILE A 428 22.49 4.46 23.70
N ARG A 429 23.05 3.96 24.81
CA ARG A 429 22.82 2.57 25.25
C ARG A 429 21.34 2.31 25.54
N PHE A 430 20.69 3.21 26.27
CA PHE A 430 19.26 3.14 26.54
C PHE A 430 18.44 3.10 25.24
N ASN A 431 18.75 3.96 24.27
CA ASN A 431 18.07 4.00 22.98
C ASN A 431 18.17 2.65 22.26
N ILE A 432 19.37 2.07 22.20
CA ILE A 432 19.60 0.76 21.57
C ILE A 432 18.77 -0.32 22.27
N ASP A 433 18.85 -0.40 23.61
CA ASP A 433 18.14 -1.41 24.39
C ASP A 433 16.62 -1.27 24.26
N TYR A 434 16.11 -0.04 24.35
CA TYR A 434 14.69 0.28 24.23
C TYR A 434 14.16 -0.07 22.84
N LEU A 435 14.86 0.33 21.77
CA LEU A 435 14.42 0.10 20.40
C LEU A 435 14.51 -1.39 20.00
N ASN A 436 15.48 -2.13 20.53
CA ASN A 436 15.58 -3.59 20.34
C ASN A 436 14.43 -4.36 20.98
N GLN A 437 13.89 -3.85 22.09
CA GLN A 437 12.75 -4.45 22.79
C GLN A 437 11.40 -3.95 22.27
N SER A 438 11.40 -2.84 21.54
CA SER A 438 10.19 -2.23 20.99
C SER A 438 9.65 -3.01 19.78
N PRO A 439 8.33 -2.97 19.53
CA PRO A 439 7.76 -3.51 18.31
C PRO A 439 8.40 -2.93 17.05
N ASN A 440 8.73 -3.79 16.09
CA ASN A 440 9.16 -3.37 14.77
C ASN A 440 7.95 -3.25 13.85
N TRP A 441 7.36 -2.04 13.82
CA TRP A 441 6.15 -1.79 13.03
C TRP A 441 6.38 -1.96 11.52
N PHE A 442 7.58 -1.66 11.01
CA PHE A 442 7.88 -1.93 9.60
C PHE A 442 7.76 -3.43 9.27
N GLU A 443 8.34 -4.30 10.09
CA GLU A 443 8.23 -5.76 9.94
C GLU A 443 6.76 -6.22 10.02
N TYR A 444 5.99 -5.71 10.99
CA TYR A 444 4.58 -6.04 11.10
C TYR A 444 3.79 -5.68 9.83
N TYR A 445 3.89 -4.44 9.37
CA TYR A 445 3.13 -3.96 8.21
C TYR A 445 3.64 -4.56 6.90
N PHE A 446 4.94 -4.82 6.78
CA PHE A 446 5.51 -5.52 5.63
C PHE A 446 4.95 -6.93 5.53
N MET A 447 5.04 -7.73 6.60
CA MET A 447 4.49 -9.09 6.61
C MET A 447 2.97 -9.09 6.43
N ARG A 448 2.26 -8.10 6.97
CA ARG A 448 0.81 -7.91 6.76
C ARG A 448 0.48 -7.68 5.28
N PHE A 449 1.32 -6.94 4.55
CA PHE A 449 1.18 -6.79 3.10
C PHE A 449 1.46 -8.10 2.34
N MET A 450 2.50 -8.85 2.73
CA MET A 450 2.80 -10.15 2.13
C MET A 450 1.63 -11.13 2.30
N LEU A 451 1.04 -11.16 3.51
CA LEU A 451 -0.14 -11.96 3.83
C LEU A 451 -1.36 -11.51 3.01
N ALA A 452 -1.59 -10.20 2.88
CA ALA A 452 -2.73 -9.65 2.14
C ALA A 452 -2.74 -10.01 0.64
N ASN A 453 -1.59 -10.46 0.12
CA ASN A 453 -1.39 -10.84 -1.28
C ASN A 453 -1.25 -12.36 -1.50
N ASP A 454 -1.48 -13.17 -0.49
CA ASP A 454 -1.31 -14.63 -0.52
C ASP A 454 0.13 -15.09 -0.82
N TRP A 455 1.14 -14.26 -0.51
CA TRP A 455 2.55 -14.64 -0.69
C TRP A 455 3.13 -15.37 0.53
N ILE A 456 2.50 -15.21 1.68
CA ILE A 456 2.73 -16.01 2.88
C ILE A 456 1.37 -16.40 3.47
N ASP A 457 1.33 -17.45 4.26
CA ASP A 457 0.11 -17.82 5.01
C ASP A 457 0.12 -17.26 6.43
N PHE A 458 -1.00 -17.44 7.13
CA PHE A 458 -1.22 -16.87 8.45
C PHE A 458 -0.18 -17.35 9.48
N GLU A 459 0.20 -18.63 9.44
CA GLU A 459 1.19 -19.18 10.37
C GLU A 459 2.56 -18.56 10.15
N LYS A 460 3.00 -18.42 8.88
CA LYS A 460 4.28 -17.77 8.59
C LYS A 460 4.28 -16.28 8.99
N PHE A 461 3.16 -15.59 8.75
CA PHE A 461 2.97 -14.22 9.23
C PHE A 461 3.09 -14.14 10.76
N TYR A 462 2.37 -14.99 11.49
CA TYR A 462 2.32 -14.95 12.95
C TYR A 462 3.68 -15.28 13.58
N GLU A 463 4.43 -16.23 13.02
CA GLU A 463 5.79 -16.59 13.44
C GLU A 463 6.72 -15.37 13.43
N ILE A 464 6.69 -14.57 12.37
CA ILE A 464 7.60 -13.44 12.18
C ILE A 464 7.10 -12.18 12.89
N ALA A 465 5.84 -11.82 12.64
CA ALA A 465 5.28 -10.52 12.99
C ALA A 465 4.37 -10.55 14.23
N GLY A 466 3.95 -11.73 14.69
CA GLY A 466 3.01 -11.87 15.80
C GLY A 466 3.54 -11.33 17.12
N ARG A 467 4.86 -11.30 17.32
CA ARG A 467 5.53 -10.77 18.52
C ARG A 467 5.41 -9.25 18.69
N HIS A 468 5.11 -8.52 17.61
CA HIS A 468 5.02 -7.05 17.63
C HIS A 468 3.72 -6.53 18.21
N ILE A 469 2.75 -7.43 18.46
CA ILE A 469 1.48 -7.08 19.07
C ILE A 469 1.43 -7.72 20.45
N HIS A 470 1.22 -6.88 21.45
CA HIS A 470 0.91 -7.27 22.82
C HIS A 470 -0.41 -6.64 23.21
N PHE A 471 -1.30 -7.38 23.87
CA PHE A 471 -2.49 -6.80 24.49
C PHE A 471 -2.21 -6.49 25.95
N ASP A 472 -2.29 -5.19 26.28
CA ASP A 472 -2.18 -4.67 27.65
C ASP A 472 -3.53 -4.70 28.38
N THR A 473 -4.63 -4.83 27.61
CA THR A 473 -6.00 -4.93 28.11
C THR A 473 -6.70 -6.16 27.55
N ASP A 474 -7.83 -6.55 28.16
CA ASP A 474 -8.71 -7.58 27.62
C ASP A 474 -9.83 -7.00 26.74
N PHE A 475 -9.73 -5.73 26.34
CA PHE A 475 -10.73 -5.05 25.52
C PHE A 475 -10.08 -4.36 24.33
N ILE A 476 -10.27 -4.98 23.16
CA ILE A 476 -9.60 -4.65 21.90
C ILE A 476 -10.61 -4.13 20.87
N CYS A 477 -10.22 -3.12 20.12
CA CYS A 477 -10.96 -2.66 18.95
C CYS A 477 -10.21 -3.05 17.67
N LEU A 478 -10.88 -3.78 16.79
CA LEU A 478 -10.42 -4.07 15.44
C LEU A 478 -10.63 -2.83 14.56
N GLY A 479 -9.55 -2.32 13.98
CA GLY A 479 -9.62 -1.22 13.03
C GLY A 479 -8.52 -1.31 11.98
N LEU A 480 -8.77 -0.80 10.78
CA LEU A 480 -7.75 -0.68 9.74
C LEU A 480 -7.11 0.71 9.81
N PRO A 481 -5.79 0.83 10.04
CA PRO A 481 -5.11 2.14 10.08
C PRO A 481 -5.37 2.98 8.84
N GLU A 482 -5.47 2.33 7.67
CA GLU A 482 -5.75 3.00 6.40
C GLU A 482 -7.16 3.61 6.33
N SER A 483 -8.09 3.19 7.20
CA SER A 483 -9.43 3.76 7.35
C SER A 483 -9.41 4.94 8.33
N VAL A 484 -8.58 5.94 8.03
CA VAL A 484 -8.23 7.06 8.93
C VAL A 484 -9.46 7.72 9.56
N ASP A 485 -10.51 7.96 8.78
CA ASP A 485 -11.73 8.60 9.28
C ASP A 485 -12.49 7.72 10.28
N ARG A 486 -12.52 6.39 10.09
CA ARG A 486 -13.16 5.45 11.03
C ARG A 486 -12.39 5.35 12.34
N ILE A 487 -11.06 5.25 12.26
CA ILE A 487 -10.19 5.24 13.45
C ILE A 487 -10.31 6.55 14.23
N THR A 488 -10.29 7.69 13.54
CA THR A 488 -10.45 9.01 14.17
C THR A 488 -11.82 9.15 14.83
N ASP A 489 -12.86 8.58 14.23
CA ASP A 489 -14.21 8.58 14.82
C ASP A 489 -14.30 7.67 16.05
N PHE A 490 -13.68 6.48 16.02
CA PHE A 490 -13.60 5.60 17.17
C PHE A 490 -12.79 6.21 18.33
N GLU A 491 -11.64 6.83 18.05
CA GLU A 491 -10.79 7.45 19.08
C GLU A 491 -11.53 8.53 19.89
N LYS A 492 -12.50 9.24 19.29
CA LYS A 492 -13.34 10.22 19.98
C LYS A 492 -14.26 9.59 21.03
N ASP A 493 -14.75 8.39 20.75
CA ASP A 493 -15.69 7.68 21.60
C ASP A 493 -15.00 6.73 22.59
N ASN A 494 -13.71 6.50 22.41
CA ASN A 494 -12.91 5.59 23.23
C ASN A 494 -12.56 6.24 24.59
N HIS A 495 -13.55 6.28 25.47
CA HIS A 495 -13.39 6.70 26.86
C HIS A 495 -13.10 5.52 27.81
N TYR A 496 -13.02 4.30 27.27
CA TYR A 496 -12.95 3.05 28.04
C TYR A 496 -11.58 2.39 28.02
N ASN A 497 -10.54 3.10 27.57
CA ASN A 497 -9.18 2.57 27.42
C ASN A 497 -9.12 1.31 26.53
N ILE A 498 -9.92 1.29 25.45
CA ILE A 498 -9.95 0.18 24.49
C ILE A 498 -8.69 0.24 23.65
N GLN A 499 -7.97 -0.87 23.56
CA GLN A 499 -6.73 -0.93 22.79
C GLN A 499 -7.04 -1.15 21.31
N LEU A 500 -6.50 -0.32 20.42
CA LEU A 500 -6.64 -0.49 18.98
C LEU A 500 -5.70 -1.59 18.46
N PHE A 501 -6.26 -2.55 17.73
CA PHE A 501 -5.50 -3.55 17.00
C PHE A 501 -5.48 -3.20 15.50
N PRO A 502 -4.29 -3.06 14.87
CA PRO A 502 -4.18 -2.77 13.45
C PRO A 502 -4.55 -4.01 12.62
N GLY A 503 -5.83 -4.12 12.23
CA GLY A 503 -6.39 -5.30 11.57
C GLY A 503 -5.60 -5.77 10.34
N LEU A 504 -5.56 -7.08 10.14
CA LEU A 504 -4.95 -7.71 8.97
C LEU A 504 -5.77 -7.42 7.70
N ARG A 505 -5.09 -7.48 6.54
CA ARG A 505 -5.70 -7.16 5.24
C ARG A 505 -5.68 -8.36 4.31
N HIS A 506 -6.57 -8.29 3.33
CA HIS A 506 -6.60 -9.20 2.21
C HIS A 506 -7.34 -8.54 1.03
N LYS A 507 -7.09 -9.01 -0.20
CA LYS A 507 -7.83 -8.55 -1.40
C LYS A 507 -9.34 -8.80 -1.29
N LYS A 508 -9.72 -9.84 -0.55
CA LYS A 508 -11.10 -10.12 -0.12
C LYS A 508 -11.26 -9.69 1.33
N GLY A 509 -11.94 -8.57 1.57
CA GLY A 509 -12.02 -7.93 2.89
C GLY A 509 -12.45 -8.87 4.02
N TRP A 510 -13.42 -9.76 3.77
CA TRP A 510 -13.91 -10.72 4.76
C TRP A 510 -12.85 -11.72 5.23
N ILE A 511 -11.86 -12.07 4.38
CA ILE A 511 -10.71 -12.91 4.78
C ILE A 511 -9.77 -12.11 5.67
N GLY A 512 -9.52 -10.83 5.35
CA GLY A 512 -8.71 -9.94 6.20
C GLY A 512 -9.33 -9.77 7.59
N CYS A 513 -10.65 -9.58 7.65
CA CYS A 513 -11.41 -9.59 8.91
C CYS A 513 -11.23 -10.91 9.65
N GLY A 514 -11.42 -12.05 8.96
CA GLY A 514 -11.29 -13.35 9.60
C GLY A 514 -9.90 -13.64 10.17
N MET A 515 -8.85 -13.35 9.40
CA MET A 515 -7.47 -13.44 9.88
C MET A 515 -7.21 -12.49 11.06
N SER A 516 -7.85 -11.32 11.10
CA SER A 516 -7.75 -10.40 12.23
C SER A 516 -8.31 -10.99 13.51
N TYR A 517 -9.50 -11.61 13.47
CA TYR A 517 -10.06 -12.31 14.62
C TYR A 517 -9.22 -13.54 15.01
N LYS A 518 -8.74 -14.31 14.03
CA LYS A 518 -7.82 -15.42 14.26
C LYS A 518 -6.56 -14.94 14.99
N PHE A 519 -5.98 -13.81 14.58
CA PHE A 519 -4.84 -13.18 15.25
C PHE A 519 -5.16 -12.81 16.70
N MET A 520 -6.23 -12.06 16.93
CA MET A 520 -6.60 -11.58 18.26
C MET A 520 -6.85 -12.73 19.23
N LEU A 521 -7.57 -13.78 18.82
CA LEU A 521 -7.80 -14.94 19.68
C LEU A 521 -6.56 -15.81 19.87
N LYS A 522 -5.69 -15.95 18.86
CA LYS A 522 -4.39 -16.62 19.02
C LYS A 522 -3.52 -15.90 20.04
N LYS A 523 -3.47 -14.56 19.97
CA LYS A 523 -2.71 -13.71 20.89
C LYS A 523 -3.28 -13.75 22.31
N ALA A 524 -4.61 -13.70 22.45
CA ALA A 524 -5.29 -13.88 23.74
C ALA A 524 -4.98 -15.24 24.38
N GLN A 525 -4.95 -16.32 23.58
CA GLN A 525 -4.56 -17.65 24.03
C GLN A 525 -3.10 -17.69 24.50
N GLU A 526 -2.17 -17.11 23.72
CA GLU A 526 -0.75 -17.02 24.05
C GLU A 526 -0.51 -16.29 25.38
N GLN A 527 -1.22 -15.17 25.59
CA GLN A 527 -1.15 -14.35 26.80
C GLN A 527 -2.01 -14.89 27.95
N LYS A 528 -2.70 -16.03 27.79
CA LYS A 528 -3.58 -16.66 28.79
C LYS A 528 -4.70 -15.73 29.28
N ILE A 529 -5.23 -14.89 28.38
CA ILE A 529 -6.39 -14.03 28.65
C ILE A 529 -7.64 -14.92 28.65
N LYS A 530 -8.23 -15.15 29.84
CA LYS A 530 -9.40 -16.04 29.99
C LYS A 530 -10.65 -15.58 29.24
N GLN A 531 -10.78 -14.28 29.10
CA GLN A 531 -11.92 -13.65 28.46
C GLN A 531 -11.46 -12.38 27.75
N ILE A 532 -11.71 -12.26 26.45
CA ILE A 532 -11.35 -11.08 25.66
C ILE A 532 -12.61 -10.46 25.03
N THR A 533 -12.72 -9.14 25.13
CA THR A 533 -13.75 -8.34 24.48
C THR A 533 -13.18 -7.74 23.21
N ILE A 534 -13.88 -7.93 22.10
CA ILE A 534 -13.49 -7.38 20.80
C ILE A 534 -14.68 -6.60 20.25
N CYS A 535 -14.41 -5.36 19.82
CA CYS A 535 -15.36 -4.56 19.04
C CYS A 535 -14.75 -4.12 17.71
N GLU A 536 -15.59 -3.71 16.76
CA GLU A 536 -15.15 -3.05 15.52
C GLU A 536 -15.14 -1.52 15.71
N ASP A 537 -14.42 -0.81 14.84
CA ASP A 537 -14.27 0.65 14.86
C ASP A 537 -15.57 1.42 14.57
N ASP A 538 -16.63 0.75 14.11
CA ASP A 538 -17.98 1.30 13.90
C ASP A 538 -18.98 0.93 15.01
N VAL A 539 -18.52 0.44 16.17
CA VAL A 539 -19.36 0.22 17.34
C VAL A 539 -19.97 1.52 17.87
N GLU A 540 -21.24 1.47 18.28
CA GLU A 540 -21.92 2.59 18.96
C GLU A 540 -22.15 2.24 20.44
N PHE A 541 -21.47 2.96 21.35
CA PHE A 541 -21.66 2.78 22.80
C PHE A 541 -22.88 3.56 23.30
N LYS A 542 -23.89 2.84 23.79
CA LYS A 542 -25.14 3.43 24.32
C LYS A 542 -24.93 4.05 25.72
N GLN A 543 -25.84 4.92 26.13
CA GLN A 543 -25.85 5.47 27.50
C GLN A 543 -25.90 4.34 28.55
N GLY A 544 -25.04 4.43 29.56
CA GLY A 544 -24.92 3.42 30.60
C GLY A 544 -24.17 2.15 30.17
N PHE A 545 -23.44 2.18 29.05
CA PHE A 545 -22.64 1.06 28.56
C PHE A 545 -21.71 0.48 29.63
N GLU A 546 -20.91 1.32 30.30
CA GLU A 546 -19.92 0.87 31.30
C GLU A 546 -20.55 0.04 32.43
N GLN A 547 -21.66 0.54 33.00
CA GLN A 547 -22.37 -0.16 34.06
C GLN A 547 -22.93 -1.50 33.57
N LYS A 548 -23.56 -1.53 32.39
CA LYS A 548 -24.12 -2.76 31.82
C LYS A 548 -23.02 -3.76 31.45
N TYR A 549 -21.93 -3.27 30.88
CA TYR A 549 -20.77 -4.08 30.50
C TYR A 549 -20.14 -4.74 31.74
N SER A 550 -19.97 -4.00 32.83
CA SER A 550 -19.51 -4.56 34.12
C SER A 550 -20.47 -5.64 34.65
N GLN A 551 -21.78 -5.39 34.65
CA GLN A 551 -22.78 -6.38 35.07
C GLN A 551 -22.77 -7.64 34.20
N ILE A 552 -22.54 -7.50 32.89
CA ILE A 552 -22.39 -8.61 31.96
C ILE A 552 -21.12 -9.40 32.27
N LYS A 553 -19.98 -8.73 32.48
CA LYS A 553 -18.72 -9.40 32.86
C LYS A 553 -18.88 -10.20 34.16
N ASP A 554 -19.52 -9.63 35.18
CA ASP A 554 -19.80 -10.31 36.45
C ASP A 554 -20.68 -11.56 36.24
N TYR A 555 -21.75 -11.43 35.44
CA TYR A 555 -22.60 -12.56 35.08
C TYR A 555 -21.82 -13.66 34.35
N LEU A 556 -21.04 -13.31 33.34
CA LEU A 556 -20.24 -14.26 32.56
C LEU A 556 -19.17 -14.96 33.42
N ASN A 557 -18.57 -14.25 34.37
CA ASN A 557 -17.61 -14.81 35.32
C ASN A 557 -18.25 -15.81 36.30
N SER A 558 -19.57 -15.69 36.55
CA SER A 558 -20.32 -16.65 37.36
C SER A 558 -20.69 -17.94 36.60
N LYS A 559 -20.42 -18.00 35.29
CA LYS A 559 -20.81 -19.09 34.40
C LYS A 559 -19.59 -19.78 33.82
N ASN A 560 -19.65 -21.11 33.79
CA ASN A 560 -18.60 -21.93 33.20
C ASN A 560 -18.95 -22.41 31.78
N ASP A 561 -20.21 -22.31 31.36
CA ASP A 561 -20.71 -22.97 30.14
C ASP A 561 -21.24 -21.95 29.13
N TRP A 562 -20.32 -21.21 28.51
CA TRP A 562 -20.61 -20.27 27.42
C TRP A 562 -19.37 -20.06 26.55
N ASP A 563 -19.60 -19.74 25.28
CA ASP A 563 -18.54 -19.53 24.31
C ASP A 563 -18.36 -18.04 23.99
N VAL A 564 -19.48 -17.39 23.65
CA VAL A 564 -19.48 -15.99 23.22
C VAL A 564 -20.63 -15.24 23.89
N PHE A 565 -20.36 -14.03 24.37
CA PHE A 565 -21.40 -13.04 24.60
C PHE A 565 -21.46 -12.12 23.39
N SER A 566 -22.62 -12.01 22.75
CA SER A 566 -22.83 -11.10 21.62
C SER A 566 -23.55 -9.84 22.07
N GLY A 567 -22.82 -8.71 22.01
CA GLY A 567 -23.35 -7.40 22.40
C GLY A 567 -24.28 -6.78 21.36
N LEU A 568 -24.28 -7.32 20.13
CA LEU A 568 -25.17 -6.95 19.04
C LEU A 568 -25.28 -8.12 18.07
N ILE A 569 -26.51 -8.51 17.70
CA ILE A 569 -26.76 -9.47 16.63
C ILE A 569 -27.45 -8.72 15.49
N ALA A 570 -26.70 -8.41 14.43
CA ALA A 570 -27.20 -7.62 13.30
C ALA A 570 -28.36 -8.29 12.54
N ASP A 571 -28.31 -9.61 12.34
CA ASP A 571 -29.41 -10.39 11.77
C ASP A 571 -29.60 -11.71 12.51
N LEU A 572 -30.64 -11.76 13.36
CA LEU A 572 -31.04 -12.99 14.03
C LEU A 572 -31.70 -13.94 13.03
N HIS A 573 -31.04 -15.08 12.78
CA HIS A 573 -31.56 -16.12 11.91
C HIS A 573 -32.84 -16.75 12.50
N SER A 574 -33.82 -17.10 11.65
CA SER A 574 -35.13 -17.61 12.10
C SER A 574 -35.02 -18.93 12.88
N ASN A 575 -34.01 -19.74 12.56
CA ASN A 575 -33.80 -21.06 13.15
C ASN A 575 -33.06 -21.05 14.50
N VAL A 576 -32.59 -19.88 14.97
CA VAL A 576 -31.95 -19.77 16.30
C VAL A 576 -32.93 -20.22 17.39
N LYS A 577 -32.45 -21.03 18.32
CA LYS A 577 -33.22 -21.53 19.47
C LYS A 577 -32.74 -20.85 20.75
N ILE A 578 -33.69 -20.46 21.58
CA ILE A 578 -33.42 -20.07 22.96
C ILE A 578 -33.25 -21.36 23.76
N LEU A 579 -32.09 -21.52 24.38
CA LEU A 579 -31.75 -22.65 25.25
C LEU A 579 -32.27 -22.39 26.68
N THR A 580 -32.00 -21.21 27.22
CA THR A 580 -32.48 -20.77 28.52
C THR A 580 -32.52 -19.23 28.59
N ILE A 581 -33.29 -18.71 29.54
CA ILE A 581 -33.32 -17.28 29.88
C ILE A 581 -33.09 -17.17 31.38
N GLU A 582 -32.07 -16.42 31.76
CA GLU A 582 -31.76 -16.15 33.16
C GLU A 582 -31.86 -14.67 33.46
N ASN A 583 -32.38 -14.33 34.64
CA ASN A 583 -32.46 -12.94 35.09
C ASN A 583 -31.45 -12.71 36.21
N SER A 584 -30.58 -11.71 36.04
CA SER A 584 -29.63 -11.28 37.07
C SER A 584 -29.39 -9.78 36.98
N ASN A 585 -29.31 -9.10 38.13
CA ASN A 585 -29.08 -7.65 38.23
C ASN A 585 -30.02 -6.79 37.35
N GLY A 586 -31.28 -7.22 37.16
CA GLY A 586 -32.26 -6.52 36.33
C GLY A 586 -32.09 -6.71 34.82
N ASN A 587 -31.14 -7.54 34.37
CA ASN A 587 -30.94 -7.90 32.98
C ASN A 587 -31.42 -9.33 32.70
N ALA A 588 -32.03 -9.52 31.53
CA ALA A 588 -32.34 -10.84 30.99
C ALA A 588 -31.18 -11.29 30.08
N TYR A 589 -30.55 -12.40 30.45
CA TYR A 589 -29.49 -13.07 29.71
C TYR A 589 -30.10 -14.22 28.91
N ILE A 590 -30.07 -14.09 27.59
CA ILE A 590 -30.67 -15.06 26.67
C ILE A 590 -29.56 -15.94 26.12
N HIS A 591 -29.66 -17.25 26.41
CA HIS A 591 -28.74 -18.26 25.88
C HIS A 591 -29.29 -18.81 24.58
N LEU A 592 -28.47 -18.77 23.54
CA LEU A 592 -28.79 -19.12 22.16
C LEU A 592 -27.85 -20.23 21.68
N ASP A 593 -28.32 -21.04 20.73
CA ASP A 593 -27.53 -22.10 20.12
C ASP A 593 -26.58 -21.62 19.01
N LYS A 594 -26.68 -20.35 18.58
CA LYS A 594 -25.89 -19.74 17.49
C LYS A 594 -25.77 -18.21 17.62
N MET A 595 -24.77 -17.63 16.93
CA MET A 595 -24.58 -16.19 16.71
C MET A 595 -24.22 -15.87 15.25
N THR A 596 -24.39 -14.61 14.84
CA THR A 596 -24.19 -14.16 13.43
C THR A 596 -23.54 -12.76 13.29
N SER A 597 -22.91 -12.19 14.31
CA SER A 597 -22.39 -10.81 14.21
C SER A 597 -21.08 -10.58 14.96
N MET A 598 -20.22 -9.72 14.40
CA MET A 598 -18.86 -9.49 14.88
C MET A 598 -18.65 -8.14 15.56
N VAL A 599 -19.60 -7.19 15.46
CA VAL A 599 -19.44 -5.78 15.88
C VAL A 599 -18.99 -5.60 17.32
N PHE A 600 -19.51 -6.41 18.24
CA PHE A 600 -19.09 -6.43 19.64
C PHE A 600 -19.35 -7.80 20.25
N ASN A 601 -18.29 -8.46 20.70
CA ASN A 601 -18.38 -9.76 21.34
C ASN A 601 -17.39 -9.87 22.50
N ILE A 602 -17.77 -10.66 23.51
CA ILE A 602 -16.86 -11.15 24.54
C ILE A 602 -16.68 -12.64 24.30
N TYR A 603 -15.43 -13.10 24.19
CA TYR A 603 -15.10 -14.49 23.92
C TYR A 603 -14.53 -15.14 25.18
N SER A 604 -14.96 -16.36 25.48
CA SER A 604 -14.33 -17.19 26.51
C SER A 604 -13.13 -17.94 25.93
N GLU A 605 -12.16 -18.32 26.77
CA GLU A 605 -11.00 -19.12 26.36
C GLU A 605 -11.38 -20.46 25.69
N LYS A 606 -12.57 -20.99 25.98
CA LYS A 606 -13.12 -22.20 25.36
C LYS A 606 -13.43 -22.01 23.88
N PHE A 607 -13.74 -20.78 23.47
CA PHE A 607 -14.04 -20.46 22.09
C PHE A 607 -12.78 -20.31 21.22
N TYR A 608 -11.62 -19.99 21.80
CA TYR A 608 -10.41 -19.71 21.01
C TYR A 608 -10.04 -20.86 20.07
N PRO A 609 -9.97 -22.14 20.51
CA PRO A 609 -9.65 -23.25 19.62
C PRO A 609 -10.65 -23.43 18.47
N LYS A 610 -11.93 -23.07 18.69
CA LYS A 610 -12.99 -23.17 17.66
C LYS A 610 -12.69 -22.23 16.50
N LEU A 611 -12.35 -20.97 16.78
CA LEU A 611 -12.02 -20.00 15.73
C LEU A 611 -10.63 -20.26 15.11
N LEU A 612 -9.66 -20.74 15.88
CA LEU A 612 -8.32 -21.02 15.35
C LEU A 612 -8.33 -22.13 14.28
N ALA A 613 -9.37 -22.98 14.27
CA ALA A 613 -9.61 -23.97 13.23
C ALA A 613 -10.16 -23.37 11.91
N TRP A 614 -10.49 -22.08 11.87
CA TRP A 614 -10.91 -21.39 10.65
C TRP A 614 -9.78 -21.39 9.60
N ASP A 615 -10.11 -21.79 8.38
CA ASP A 615 -9.17 -21.91 7.27
C ASP A 615 -9.25 -20.68 6.34
N GLU A 616 -8.23 -19.83 6.38
CA GLU A 616 -8.16 -18.65 5.53
C GLU A 616 -8.02 -18.97 4.03
N LYS A 617 -7.61 -20.20 3.67
CA LYS A 617 -7.42 -20.63 2.28
C LYS A 617 -8.74 -21.03 1.62
N ASN A 618 -9.80 -21.29 2.41
CA ASN A 618 -11.13 -21.53 1.88
C ASN A 618 -11.78 -20.21 1.46
N HIS A 619 -11.93 -20.04 0.15
CA HIS A 619 -12.42 -18.82 -0.48
C HIS A 619 -13.94 -18.76 -0.71
N ASN A 620 -14.71 -19.73 -0.19
CA ASN A 620 -16.17 -19.74 -0.28
C ASN A 620 -16.80 -18.81 0.77
N VAL A 621 -17.25 -17.63 0.35
CA VAL A 621 -17.78 -16.60 1.26
C VAL A 621 -19.07 -17.01 1.97
N GLU A 622 -19.93 -17.80 1.30
CA GLU A 622 -21.22 -18.20 1.87
C GLU A 622 -21.06 -19.20 3.03
N GLU A 623 -19.94 -19.92 3.05
CA GLU A 623 -19.65 -20.97 4.03
C GLU A 623 -18.55 -20.59 5.02
N ASN A 624 -17.59 -19.78 4.58
CA ASN A 624 -16.33 -19.54 5.28
C ASN A 624 -16.11 -18.08 5.70
N ALA A 625 -17.02 -17.14 5.44
CA ALA A 625 -16.99 -15.87 6.15
C ALA A 625 -17.01 -16.14 7.68
N VAL A 626 -16.28 -15.39 8.50
CA VAL A 626 -16.05 -15.79 9.90
C VAL A 626 -17.34 -15.88 10.71
N ASP A 627 -18.28 -14.97 10.49
CA ASP A 627 -19.63 -15.06 11.06
C ASP A 627 -20.35 -16.36 10.65
N ARG A 628 -20.26 -16.76 9.37
CA ARG A 628 -20.84 -18.01 8.85
C ARG A 628 -20.13 -19.25 9.37
N PHE A 629 -18.80 -19.21 9.46
CA PHE A 629 -18.00 -20.28 10.04
C PHE A 629 -18.39 -20.50 11.50
N ILE A 630 -18.52 -19.43 12.30
CA ILE A 630 -18.95 -19.52 13.69
C ILE A 630 -20.38 -20.07 13.77
N GLU A 631 -21.30 -19.62 12.90
CA GLU A 631 -22.70 -20.09 12.85
C GLU A 631 -22.82 -21.59 12.48
N ASN A 632 -21.85 -22.10 11.70
CA ASN A 632 -21.79 -23.49 11.25
C ASN A 632 -20.93 -24.40 12.14
N THR A 633 -20.07 -23.82 12.99
CA THR A 633 -19.25 -24.59 13.94
C THR A 633 -20.14 -25.16 15.04
N VAL A 634 -20.02 -26.47 15.27
CA VAL A 634 -20.93 -27.24 16.13
C VAL A 634 -20.83 -26.77 17.60
N GLU A 635 -21.99 -26.52 18.21
CA GLU A 635 -22.20 -26.17 19.63
C GLU A 635 -21.50 -24.87 20.09
N CYS A 636 -21.93 -23.71 19.58
CA CYS A 636 -21.53 -22.39 20.09
C CYS A 636 -22.63 -21.82 21.01
N ILE A 637 -22.43 -21.90 22.34
CA ILE A 637 -23.35 -21.33 23.31
C ILE A 637 -23.15 -19.81 23.36
N THR A 638 -24.10 -19.09 22.77
CA THR A 638 -24.07 -17.63 22.70
C THR A 638 -24.98 -17.02 23.75
N ILE A 639 -24.48 -16.05 24.53
CA ILE A 639 -25.29 -15.26 25.44
C ILE A 639 -25.51 -13.87 24.84
N THR A 640 -26.71 -13.32 24.96
CA THR A 640 -26.99 -11.92 24.60
C THR A 640 -27.98 -11.28 25.58
N THR A 641 -28.27 -10.00 25.37
CA THR A 641 -29.25 -9.21 26.15
C THR A 641 -30.33 -8.65 25.23
N ASN A 642 -31.50 -8.35 25.80
CA ASN A 642 -32.57 -7.64 25.10
C ASN A 642 -33.02 -6.42 25.94
N PRO A 643 -32.81 -5.17 25.49
CA PRO A 643 -32.20 -4.78 24.21
C PRO A 643 -30.70 -5.11 24.14
N TYR A 644 -30.12 -5.08 22.93
CA TYR A 644 -28.69 -5.33 22.73
C TYR A 644 -27.82 -4.27 23.43
N LEU A 645 -26.62 -4.68 23.88
CA LEU A 645 -25.69 -3.86 24.67
C LEU A 645 -25.20 -2.62 23.89
N VAL A 646 -24.80 -2.82 22.63
CA VAL A 646 -24.27 -1.77 21.76
C VAL A 646 -25.15 -1.54 20.54
N GLY A 647 -24.89 -0.47 19.81
CA GLY A 647 -25.40 -0.22 18.47
C GLY A 647 -24.30 -0.33 17.42
N HIS A 648 -24.59 0.18 16.23
CA HIS A 648 -23.67 0.21 15.10
C HIS A 648 -23.81 1.56 14.39
N LYS A 649 -22.71 2.28 14.21
CA LYS A 649 -22.71 3.64 13.66
C LYS A 649 -23.20 3.68 12.21
N GLU A 650 -24.18 4.55 11.94
CA GLU A 650 -24.86 4.62 10.64
C GLU A 650 -24.09 5.40 9.57
N ASP A 651 -23.15 6.26 9.97
CA ASP A 651 -22.50 7.22 9.05
C ASP A 651 -21.14 6.73 8.49
N LEU A 652 -20.64 5.57 8.92
CA LEU A 652 -19.33 5.01 8.50
C LEU A 652 -19.49 3.89 7.46
N HIS A 653 -19.04 4.10 6.22
CA HIS A 653 -19.12 3.06 5.19
C HIS A 653 -18.44 1.73 5.60
N SER A 654 -19.14 0.60 5.46
CA SER A 654 -18.59 -0.74 5.74
C SER A 654 -17.36 -1.03 4.86
N THR A 655 -16.25 -1.37 5.50
CA THR A 655 -14.99 -1.78 4.84
C THR A 655 -15.10 -3.16 4.20
N LEU A 656 -16.08 -3.98 4.62
CA LEU A 656 -16.23 -5.37 4.18
C LEU A 656 -17.19 -5.54 3.00
N TRP A 657 -18.24 -4.70 2.89
CA TRP A 657 -19.36 -5.00 2.00
C TRP A 657 -19.79 -3.88 1.04
N GLY A 658 -19.15 -2.71 1.06
CA GLY A 658 -19.43 -1.62 0.09
C GLY A 658 -20.90 -1.14 0.06
N ALA A 659 -21.68 -1.45 1.10
CA ALA A 659 -23.10 -1.14 1.19
C ALA A 659 -23.38 0.08 2.08
N ASN A 660 -24.54 0.69 1.88
CA ASN A 660 -25.02 1.85 2.65
C ASN A 660 -25.65 1.37 3.98
N ASN A 661 -25.12 1.83 5.13
CA ASN A 661 -25.48 1.37 6.48
C ASN A 661 -26.97 1.55 6.87
N SER A 662 -27.78 2.28 6.10
CA SER A 662 -29.23 2.37 6.30
C SER A 662 -29.95 1.01 6.26
N ILE A 663 -29.37 0.01 5.58
CA ILE A 663 -29.89 -1.38 5.56
C ILE A 663 -29.58 -2.07 6.89
N TYR A 664 -28.43 -1.77 7.50
CA TYR A 664 -27.95 -2.38 8.73
C TYR A 664 -28.84 -2.01 9.93
N SER A 665 -29.27 -0.76 10.03
CA SER A 665 -30.17 -0.33 11.10
C SER A 665 -31.54 -1.00 11.06
N GLU A 666 -32.08 -1.22 9.85
CA GLU A 666 -33.35 -1.94 9.68
C GLU A 666 -33.19 -3.43 10.00
N MET A 667 -32.04 -4.02 9.66
CA MET A 667 -31.68 -5.39 10.05
C MET A 667 -31.58 -5.54 11.57
N ILE A 668 -30.87 -4.63 12.25
CA ILE A 668 -30.73 -4.64 13.72
C ILE A 668 -32.10 -4.51 14.41
N LYS A 669 -32.94 -3.55 13.98
CA LYS A 669 -34.30 -3.39 14.53
C LYS A 669 -35.16 -4.64 14.30
N THR A 670 -35.03 -5.25 13.12
CA THR A 670 -35.73 -6.50 12.80
C THR A 670 -35.22 -7.65 13.67
N SER A 671 -33.92 -7.71 13.91
CA SER A 671 -33.26 -8.68 14.79
C SER A 671 -33.75 -8.55 16.24
N GLU A 672 -33.78 -7.34 16.81
CA GLU A 672 -34.31 -7.09 18.16
C GLU A 672 -35.79 -7.48 18.28
N ARG A 673 -36.61 -7.19 17.26
CA ARG A 673 -38.02 -7.61 17.23
C ARG A 673 -38.15 -9.13 17.21
N LYS A 674 -37.40 -9.82 16.34
CA LYS A 674 -37.39 -11.29 16.27
C LYS A 674 -36.96 -11.91 17.60
N LEU A 675 -35.93 -11.36 18.25
CA LEU A 675 -35.47 -11.82 19.55
C LEU A 675 -36.56 -11.64 20.61
N SER A 676 -37.18 -10.46 20.66
CA SER A 676 -38.29 -10.17 21.58
C SER A 676 -39.48 -11.10 21.40
N GLU A 677 -39.84 -11.44 20.15
CA GLU A 677 -40.89 -12.41 19.84
C GLU A 677 -40.51 -13.83 20.29
N LYS A 678 -39.27 -14.25 20.07
CA LYS A 678 -38.77 -15.55 20.54
C LYS A 678 -38.76 -15.65 22.07
N ILE A 679 -38.35 -14.59 22.77
CA ILE A 679 -38.38 -14.52 24.25
C ILE A 679 -39.82 -14.69 24.76
N LYS A 680 -40.78 -13.96 24.19
CA LYS A 680 -42.21 -14.11 24.54
C LYS A 680 -42.68 -15.56 24.34
N ASN A 681 -42.38 -16.14 23.19
CA ASN A 681 -42.77 -17.51 22.86
C ASN A 681 -42.11 -18.56 23.77
N PHE A 682 -40.89 -18.32 24.24
CA PHE A 682 -40.20 -19.20 25.19
C PHE A 682 -40.87 -19.16 26.57
N ASN A 683 -41.15 -17.96 27.08
CA ASN A 683 -41.84 -17.76 28.36
C ASN A 683 -43.30 -18.26 28.37
N HIS A 684 -43.91 -18.51 27.21
CA HIS A 684 -45.23 -19.14 27.10
C HIS A 684 -45.17 -20.67 27.04
N LYS A 685 -43.99 -21.25 26.78
CA LYS A 685 -43.77 -22.71 26.64
C LYS A 685 -43.14 -23.35 27.88
N VAL A 686 -42.40 -22.57 28.66
CA VAL A 686 -41.92 -22.88 30.01
C VAL A 686 -43.01 -22.49 31.00
#